data_AF-A0AAV0MKR0-F1
#
_entry.id   AF-A0AAV0MKR0-F1
#
_cell.length_a   1.000
_cell.length_b   1.000
_cell.length_c   1.000
_cell.angle_alpha   90.00
_cell.angle_beta   90.00
_cell.angle_gamma   90.00
#
_symmetry.space_group_name_H-M   'P 1'
#
loop_
_entity.id
_entity.type
_entity.pdbx_description
1 polymer ?
#
loop_
_entity_poly.entity_id
_entity_poly.type
_entity_poly.pdbx_seq_one_letter_code
_entity_poly.pdbx_strand_id
1 'polypeptide(L)'
;MGREGRRSPPSSRFLAKTQFAYCAFFLMITCCRATPVQERKVYIAYMGNRPNSQASLPALHFGLLHRIIGSAKVASDSLIYSYHRTFNGFAARLTEAEHQKLSAYEGVVSVFPNKIAKLHTTRSWDFIRYPKNASKSTRRQQSNLIIGVLDTGIWPESPSFDDSGYGPPPKKWKGSCQSSSNFTCNNKIIGARYYNAEGDYGPGDIPSPRDSEGHGSHTASTAAGNFVTPANLYGIANGTARGGVPAARIAVYKICWAYGCSYVDIMKAFDDACSDGIDMVSLSVGGSPLEYFRDPIAIGAFHCMKKGILTSNSAGNSGPFPGSVSNNSPWSLTVAANTIDRKLTTNVMLGNGEIYNGSSLNTFVPNKPMYPLIYGGDAPNRTAGYDGNVSKYCYSGSLDRNLVQGKIVYCEVASQGDGPIEAGAAGAIMGNYPQGDVAFPFLLPVSLLNETDGSDVLTYSNSTSDPTAVIYKTVDYLDGSSPYVVYFSSRGYNPITPDILKVKNEVALSSLTGVVSIFRDESYQLQTTRSWDFIGFPQNVERLALERDIIIGMLDTGIWPESESFNDTGLGPPPARWKGICQSSSNFTCNNKIIGARFYSARQPPAAGEFASPRDSQGHGTHTASTVAGGLAPAASLYGFGNGTARGGVPSARIAVYKICLPEPIGCLASSILAAFDDAIADGVDIISLSAGASFATHYFQDPIAIGAFHAMKNGILTSNAGGNAGPDRGTMGNVSPWSLSVAASTIDRRFVTQVQLGNGFGFSFLFQNYYIWVYFFYGVPGSSFDIESNSACILHLRLCLNNSLDPRLVKGKIVLCAKGDREAPLQAGAVGSVMPGFQDVAGLFPIPASQLPVQDIGQVLTYINRNSNATATIRRSTEATDKLPSMVALFSSRGPNTITPNILKPDIAAPGVDILAAWSPVSPITELPADPRFSYYNIISGTSMACPHATGAAAYVKSFHPTWSPSAIKSSLMTTARSLSVKDNADAEFAYGSGQIDPARAADPGLVYDARESDYVKLLCGQGYTTKQLRLVTGDQIACSTKTNGTVWDLNYPSFALSSSTSGNSVTQVFHRTVTNVGKPVCSYRATVNAPSGLKVQVVPDALNFKSVGEKQEFVVTVTAALGNSTISGSLTWSTSDGGHMVRSPIVAFVRD
;
A
#
# COMPACT_ATOMS: atom_id res chain seq x y z
N MET A 1 -67.32 -8.47 60.63
CA MET A 1 -66.01 -8.99 61.08
C MET A 1 -64.93 -8.40 60.19
N GLY A 2 -63.71 -8.19 60.70
CA GLY A 2 -62.46 -8.04 59.93
C GLY A 2 -62.44 -7.10 58.72
N ARG A 3 -62.45 -5.78 58.94
CA ARG A 3 -61.92 -4.79 57.98
C ARG A 3 -61.26 -3.65 58.74
N GLU A 4 -59.94 -3.58 58.71
CA GLU A 4 -59.19 -2.39 59.11
C GLU A 4 -58.81 -1.57 57.86
N GLY A 5 -58.60 -0.27 58.05
CA GLY A 5 -58.26 0.63 56.96
C GLY A 5 -57.90 2.05 57.42
N ARG A 6 -57.31 2.79 56.48
CA ARG A 6 -57.01 4.23 56.46
C ARG A 6 -57.34 5.02 57.73
N ARG A 7 -56.31 5.57 58.38
CA ARG A 7 -56.41 6.78 59.22
C ARG A 7 -55.38 7.83 58.81
N SER A 8 -55.77 9.08 58.99
CA SER A 8 -55.03 10.34 58.82
C SER A 8 -55.59 11.33 59.87
N PRO A 9 -55.15 12.60 59.91
CA PRO A 9 -53.80 13.15 59.75
C PRO A 9 -53.17 13.35 61.17
N PRO A 10 -52.35 14.38 61.43
CA PRO A 10 -52.93 15.68 61.79
C PRO A 10 -52.18 16.89 61.19
N SER A 11 -52.65 18.10 61.50
CA SER A 11 -52.07 19.36 61.04
C SER A 11 -51.92 20.39 62.17
N SER A 12 -51.15 21.44 61.86
CA SER A 12 -51.15 22.78 62.49
C SER A 12 -50.18 23.08 63.65
N ARG A 13 -49.58 24.28 63.54
CA ARG A 13 -49.01 25.15 64.60
C ARG A 13 -47.79 24.64 65.40
N PHE A 14 -46.60 25.05 64.92
CA PHE A 14 -45.92 26.21 65.51
C PHE A 14 -45.04 26.92 64.46
N LEU A 15 -45.09 28.25 64.39
CA LEU A 15 -44.34 29.05 63.42
C LEU A 15 -43.14 29.77 64.05
N ALA A 16 -42.21 30.20 63.19
CA ALA A 16 -41.30 31.33 63.39
C ALA A 16 -40.33 31.28 64.59
N LYS A 17 -39.23 30.53 64.43
CA LYS A 17 -37.88 30.87 64.94
C LYS A 17 -36.79 30.02 64.26
N THR A 18 -35.52 30.34 64.53
CA THR A 18 -34.31 29.65 64.04
C THR A 18 -34.04 29.63 62.53
N GLN A 19 -34.49 30.65 61.79
CA GLN A 19 -33.98 31.01 60.45
C GLN A 19 -32.55 31.61 60.51
N PHE A 20 -31.69 31.08 61.39
CA PHE A 20 -30.48 31.76 61.87
C PHE A 20 -29.26 30.85 62.13
N ALA A 21 -29.40 29.52 62.02
CA ALA A 21 -28.29 28.58 62.25
C ALA A 21 -27.51 28.23 60.96
N TYR A 22 -28.18 28.16 59.81
CA TYR A 22 -27.59 27.64 58.57
C TYR A 22 -26.72 28.63 57.78
N CYS A 23 -26.82 29.94 58.04
CA CYS A 23 -25.96 30.94 57.38
C CYS A 23 -24.53 30.99 57.96
N ALA A 24 -24.32 30.50 59.19
CA ALA A 24 -23.02 30.57 59.85
C ALA A 24 -22.01 29.51 59.34
N PHE A 25 -22.48 28.34 58.92
CA PHE A 25 -21.60 27.25 58.47
C PHE A 25 -21.08 27.41 57.04
N PHE A 26 -21.72 28.28 56.24
CA PHE A 26 -21.32 28.57 54.86
C PHE A 26 -20.09 29.49 54.71
N LEU A 27 -19.53 30.00 55.83
CA LEU A 27 -18.46 31.00 55.81
C LEU A 27 -17.08 30.50 56.30
N MET A 28 -16.93 29.21 56.65
CA MET A 28 -15.67 28.64 57.15
C MET A 28 -15.06 27.53 56.29
N ILE A 29 -15.58 27.29 55.07
CA ILE A 29 -14.96 26.41 54.06
C ILE A 29 -14.70 27.17 52.74
N THR A 30 -14.15 28.38 52.86
CA THR A 30 -13.67 29.21 51.72
C THR A 30 -12.14 29.35 51.70
N CYS A 31 -11.42 28.72 52.64
CA CYS A 31 -9.95 28.60 52.63
C CYS A 31 -9.43 27.15 52.56
N CYS A 32 -10.22 26.25 51.99
CA CYS A 32 -9.67 25.15 51.20
C CYS A 32 -10.15 25.30 49.76
N ARG A 33 -9.36 26.02 48.95
CA ARG A 33 -9.14 25.54 47.59
C ARG A 33 -8.44 24.19 47.73
N ALA A 34 -9.23 23.12 47.86
CA ALA A 34 -8.79 21.83 47.35
C ALA A 34 -8.49 22.09 45.86
N THR A 35 -7.20 22.26 45.53
CA THR A 35 -6.76 22.34 44.14
C THR A 35 -7.39 21.15 43.44
N PRO A 36 -8.13 21.34 42.34
CA PRO A 36 -8.82 20.22 41.69
C PRO A 36 -7.77 19.15 41.43
N VAL A 37 -7.93 17.98 42.04
CA VAL A 37 -6.89 16.94 42.08
C VAL A 37 -6.66 16.53 40.64
N GLN A 38 -5.60 17.08 40.05
CA GLN A 38 -5.56 17.28 38.62
C GLN A 38 -5.25 15.93 37.97
N GLU A 39 -6.30 15.29 37.47
CA GLU A 39 -6.34 13.86 37.15
C GLU A 39 -5.15 13.46 36.26
N ARG A 40 -4.17 12.75 36.85
CA ARG A 40 -2.92 12.40 36.18
C ARG A 40 -3.16 11.26 35.19
N LYS A 41 -3.32 11.60 33.91
CA LYS A 41 -3.54 10.64 32.82
C LYS A 41 -2.21 10.11 32.30
N VAL A 42 -2.25 8.97 31.63
CA VAL A 42 -1.04 8.34 31.06
C VAL A 42 -0.73 9.01 29.72
N TYR A 43 0.38 9.74 29.68
CA TYR A 43 0.93 10.31 28.45
C TYR A 43 2.28 9.68 28.13
N ILE A 44 2.51 9.42 26.84
CA ILE A 44 3.77 8.96 26.26
C ILE A 44 4.49 10.21 25.74
N ALA A 45 5.67 10.49 26.29
CA ALA A 45 6.59 11.53 25.82
C ALA A 45 7.66 10.88 24.95
N TYR A 46 7.55 11.05 23.63
CA TYR A 46 8.54 10.61 22.67
C TYR A 46 9.64 11.66 22.54
N MET A 47 10.90 11.23 22.70
CA MET A 47 12.08 12.08 22.69
C MET A 47 13.06 11.68 21.57
N GLY A 48 12.53 11.11 20.49
CA GLY A 48 13.28 10.78 19.28
C GLY A 48 14.19 9.55 19.42
N ASN A 49 15.35 9.63 18.77
CA ASN A 49 16.31 8.53 18.67
C ASN A 49 17.21 8.47 19.92
N ARG A 50 17.68 7.27 20.30
CA ARG A 50 18.50 7.06 21.50
C ARG A 50 19.79 7.93 21.47
N PRO A 51 20.05 8.79 22.48
CA PRO A 51 21.29 9.58 22.56
C PRO A 51 22.54 8.72 22.72
N ASN A 52 23.67 9.22 22.19
CA ASN A 52 24.97 8.54 22.18
C ASN A 52 25.81 8.77 23.47
N SER A 53 25.28 9.43 24.50
CA SER A 53 26.04 9.73 25.73
C SER A 53 26.21 8.49 26.61
N GLN A 54 27.29 8.47 27.42
CA GLN A 54 27.54 7.41 28.41
C GLN A 54 26.63 7.52 29.66
N ALA A 55 25.75 8.52 29.73
CA ALA A 55 24.84 8.71 30.85
C ALA A 55 23.65 7.73 30.81
N SER A 56 23.18 7.29 31.98
CA SER A 56 22.02 6.39 32.09
C SER A 56 20.73 7.10 31.64
N LEU A 57 20.17 6.66 30.50
CA LEU A 57 18.97 7.27 29.92
C LEU A 57 17.72 7.22 30.83
N PRO A 58 17.43 6.13 31.58
CA PRO A 58 16.37 6.15 32.60
C PRO A 58 16.57 7.23 33.68
N ALA A 59 17.81 7.50 34.09
CA ALA A 59 18.11 8.58 35.04
C ALA A 59 17.96 9.98 34.41
N LEU A 60 18.22 10.11 33.11
CA LEU A 60 17.97 11.32 32.31
C LEU A 60 16.46 11.60 32.15
N HIS A 61 15.65 10.57 31.87
CA HIS A 61 14.19 10.69 31.83
C HIS A 61 13.61 11.08 33.21
N PHE A 62 14.07 10.43 34.28
CA PHE A 62 13.71 10.81 35.65
C PHE A 62 14.12 12.26 35.99
N GLY A 63 15.34 12.68 35.60
CA GLY A 63 15.82 14.05 35.82
C GLY A 63 15.01 15.12 35.07
N LEU A 64 14.59 14.84 33.83
CA LEU A 64 13.69 15.71 33.07
C LEU A 64 12.29 15.76 33.72
N LEU A 65 11.74 14.60 34.07
CA LEU A 65 10.42 14.49 34.71
C LEU A 65 10.39 15.21 36.07
N HIS A 66 11.45 15.09 36.87
CA HIS A 66 11.63 15.87 38.10
C HIS A 66 11.71 17.37 37.82
N ARG A 67 12.41 17.82 36.76
CA ARG A 67 12.49 19.24 36.37
C ARG A 67 11.13 19.82 35.94
N ILE A 68 10.23 19.01 35.36
CA ILE A 68 8.87 19.44 34.98
C ILE A 68 7.90 19.43 36.17
N ILE A 69 7.93 18.39 37.01
CA ILE A 69 7.00 18.18 38.14
C ILE A 69 7.45 18.94 39.40
N GLY A 70 8.73 19.26 39.54
CA GLY A 70 9.33 19.95 40.69
C GLY A 70 9.58 19.06 41.93
N SER A 71 8.98 17.86 42.00
CA SER A 71 9.15 16.93 43.13
C SER A 71 9.74 15.59 42.68
N ALA A 72 10.88 15.21 43.27
CA ALA A 72 11.61 13.99 42.92
C ALA A 72 10.82 12.71 43.23
N LYS A 73 10.10 12.67 44.36
CA LYS A 73 9.28 11.51 44.74
C LYS A 73 8.12 11.33 43.76
N VAL A 74 7.36 12.40 43.50
CA VAL A 74 6.21 12.35 42.56
C VAL A 74 6.67 12.02 41.14
N ALA A 75 7.85 12.48 40.71
CA ALA A 75 8.44 12.09 39.43
C ALA A 75 8.82 10.61 39.36
N SER A 76 9.25 10.00 40.47
CA SER A 76 9.52 8.56 40.55
C SER A 76 8.21 7.77 40.45
N ASP A 77 7.24 8.12 41.29
CA ASP A 77 5.95 7.43 41.39
C ASP A 77 5.07 7.61 40.12
N SER A 78 5.38 8.62 39.29
CA SER A 78 4.68 8.89 38.02
C SER A 78 5.31 8.24 36.80
N LEU A 79 6.54 7.71 36.87
CA LEU A 79 7.26 7.15 35.71
C LEU A 79 6.89 5.67 35.52
N ILE A 80 6.15 5.35 34.46
CA ILE A 80 5.64 4.00 34.19
C ILE A 80 6.69 3.18 33.42
N TYR A 81 7.11 3.68 32.26
CA TYR A 81 8.09 3.02 31.39
C TYR A 81 9.10 4.01 30.84
N SER A 82 10.38 3.65 30.88
CA SER A 82 11.47 4.38 30.23
C SER A 82 11.88 3.64 28.96
N TYR A 83 11.55 4.18 27.79
CA TYR A 83 11.96 3.64 26.50
C TYR A 83 13.41 4.06 26.21
N HIS A 84 14.34 3.11 26.37
CA HIS A 84 15.79 3.38 26.36
C HIS A 84 16.62 2.39 25.54
N ARG A 85 15.97 1.40 24.89
CA ARG A 85 16.62 0.32 24.14
C ARG A 85 16.77 0.67 22.67
N THR A 86 15.65 0.90 21.98
CA THR A 86 15.52 1.10 20.53
C THR A 86 15.17 2.53 20.09
N PHE A 87 14.67 3.35 21.02
CA PHE A 87 14.36 4.79 20.92
C PHE A 87 14.51 5.47 22.29
N ASN A 88 14.22 6.78 22.33
CA ASN A 88 14.30 7.64 23.50
C ASN A 88 12.90 8.18 23.85
N GLY A 89 12.57 8.22 25.14
CA GLY A 89 11.29 8.69 25.65
C GLY A 89 10.79 7.88 26.83
N PHE A 90 9.62 8.24 27.35
CA PHE A 90 9.02 7.57 28.50
C PHE A 90 7.49 7.73 28.55
N ALA A 91 6.81 6.85 29.27
CA ALA A 91 5.40 7.00 29.64
C ALA A 91 5.31 7.44 31.11
N ALA A 92 4.50 8.45 31.40
CA ALA A 92 4.30 8.97 32.75
C ALA A 92 2.85 9.42 33.02
N ARG A 93 2.48 9.44 34.31
CA ARG A 93 1.21 9.99 34.81
C ARG A 93 1.33 11.49 35.01
N LEU A 94 0.90 12.29 34.03
CA LEU A 94 1.05 13.76 34.01
C LEU A 94 -0.27 14.49 34.19
N THR A 95 -0.25 15.69 34.75
CA THR A 95 -1.37 16.63 34.62
C THR A 95 -1.30 17.38 33.29
N GLU A 96 -2.41 17.94 32.81
CA GLU A 96 -2.45 18.70 31.54
C GLU A 96 -1.47 19.91 31.54
N ALA A 97 -1.26 20.56 32.69
CA ALA A 97 -0.31 21.66 32.81
C ALA A 97 1.17 21.20 32.79
N GLU A 98 1.44 19.94 33.16
CA GLU A 98 2.76 19.32 33.03
C GLU A 98 3.00 18.78 31.63
N HIS A 99 1.96 18.20 31.00
CA HIS A 99 1.96 17.81 29.58
C HIS A 99 2.36 18.98 28.68
N GLN A 100 1.74 20.14 28.86
CA GLN A 100 2.03 21.32 28.02
C GLN A 100 3.46 21.84 28.23
N LYS A 101 3.97 21.84 29.47
CA LYS A 101 5.37 22.18 29.76
C LYS A 101 6.36 21.18 29.17
N LEU A 102 6.06 19.88 29.23
CA LEU A 102 6.91 18.83 28.65
C LEU A 102 6.88 18.86 27.11
N SER A 103 5.72 19.16 26.51
CA SER A 103 5.55 19.32 25.06
C SER A 103 6.30 20.51 24.49
N ALA A 104 6.52 21.56 25.29
CA ALA A 104 7.32 22.73 24.94
C ALA A 104 8.80 22.61 25.32
N TYR A 105 9.24 21.47 25.87
CA TYR A 105 10.61 21.30 26.35
C TYR A 105 11.57 20.86 25.22
N GLU A 106 12.68 21.58 25.06
CA GLU A 106 13.67 21.33 24.02
C GLU A 106 14.24 19.90 24.11
N GLY A 107 14.06 19.10 23.04
CA GLY A 107 14.42 17.69 22.98
C GLY A 107 13.26 16.70 23.18
N VAL A 108 12.03 17.18 23.43
CA VAL A 108 10.80 16.37 23.33
C VAL A 108 10.21 16.54 21.93
N VAL A 109 9.83 15.43 21.29
CA VAL A 109 9.33 15.39 19.89
C VAL A 109 7.81 15.39 19.83
N SER A 110 7.16 14.62 20.70
CA SER A 110 5.70 14.61 20.86
C SER A 110 5.31 14.13 22.25
N VAL A 111 4.16 14.58 22.77
CA VAL A 111 3.57 14.05 24.02
C VAL A 111 2.09 13.76 23.81
N PHE A 112 1.67 12.50 23.97
CA PHE A 112 0.34 12.04 23.56
C PHE A 112 -0.28 11.00 24.53
N PRO A 113 -1.62 10.92 24.65
CA PRO A 113 -2.29 10.02 25.60
C PRO A 113 -2.41 8.57 25.09
N ASN A 114 -2.47 7.63 26.04
CA ASN A 114 -2.69 6.18 25.81
C ASN A 114 -4.11 5.88 25.27
N LYS A 115 -4.27 4.82 24.45
CA LYS A 115 -5.59 4.27 24.01
C LYS A 115 -5.53 2.73 23.88
N ILE A 116 -6.54 2.13 23.23
CA ILE A 116 -6.78 0.69 23.06
C ILE A 116 -7.24 0.39 21.61
N ALA A 117 -7.03 -0.83 21.10
CA ALA A 117 -7.31 -1.27 19.73
C ALA A 117 -7.98 -2.67 19.63
N LYS A 118 -8.51 -3.06 18.46
CA LYS A 118 -9.40 -4.24 18.21
C LYS A 118 -9.00 -5.12 17.01
N LEU A 119 -9.60 -6.32 16.90
CA LEU A 119 -9.09 -7.52 16.19
C LEU A 119 -10.00 -8.03 15.04
N HIS A 120 -9.42 -8.46 13.91
CA HIS A 120 -10.19 -9.02 12.76
C HIS A 120 -9.49 -10.19 12.01
N THR A 121 -10.25 -11.26 11.75
CA THR A 121 -9.90 -12.49 10.98
C THR A 121 -11.18 -13.09 10.34
N THR A 122 -11.19 -14.29 9.78
CA THR A 122 -10.58 -14.69 8.49
C THR A 122 -11.57 -15.59 7.76
N ARG A 123 -11.46 -15.69 6.44
CA ARG A 123 -11.16 -16.98 5.78
C ARG A 123 -10.80 -16.62 4.32
N SER A 124 -9.55 -16.66 3.85
CA SER A 124 -9.27 -16.33 2.43
C SER A 124 -8.22 -17.20 1.61
N TRP A 125 -6.89 -17.10 1.75
CA TRP A 125 -5.73 -17.98 1.35
C TRP A 125 -5.99 -18.88 0.17
N ASP A 126 -6.61 -20.04 0.41
CA ASP A 126 -6.53 -21.10 -0.56
C ASP A 126 -7.32 -20.78 -1.84
N PHE A 127 -8.09 -19.70 -1.75
CA PHE A 127 -8.85 -19.10 -2.82
C PHE A 127 -8.03 -18.38 -3.88
N ILE A 128 -6.81 -17.96 -3.53
CA ILE A 128 -6.21 -16.78 -4.15
C ILE A 128 -5.20 -17.13 -5.26
N ARG A 129 -4.19 -17.96 -4.93
CA ARG A 129 -3.02 -18.46 -5.78
C ARG A 129 -0.12 -18.65 -4.81
N TYR A 130 0.33 -19.42 -3.67
CA TYR A 130 -0.15 -20.61 -2.70
C TYR A 130 -0.62 -22.26 -3.09
N PRO A 131 -0.08 -23.58 -3.11
CA PRO A 131 -0.86 -24.78 -2.74
C PRO A 131 -0.19 -25.78 -1.77
N LYS A 132 -0.69 -27.02 -1.70
CA LYS A 132 -0.36 -27.94 -0.60
C LYS A 132 1.08 -28.37 -0.43
N ASN A 133 1.92 -28.25 -1.45
CA ASN A 133 3.19 -28.95 -1.46
C ASN A 133 4.35 -28.01 -1.87
N ALA A 134 5.01 -27.40 -0.88
CA ALA A 134 6.34 -26.82 -1.07
C ALA A 134 7.40 -27.93 -1.22
N SER A 135 8.50 -27.66 -1.93
CA SER A 135 9.56 -28.67 -2.17
C SER A 135 10.33 -29.03 -0.88
N LYS A 136 11.09 -30.15 -0.88
CA LYS A 136 11.88 -30.55 0.30
C LYS A 136 13.02 -29.58 0.65
N SER A 137 13.60 -28.86 -0.33
CA SER A 137 14.57 -27.79 -0.07
C SER A 137 13.87 -26.54 0.46
N THR A 138 12.78 -26.13 -0.19
CA THR A 138 11.92 -25.01 0.26
C THR A 138 11.47 -25.21 1.70
N ARG A 139 10.97 -26.39 2.07
CA ARG A 139 10.50 -26.70 3.43
C ARG A 139 11.61 -26.62 4.47
N ARG A 140 12.86 -26.94 4.11
CA ARG A 140 14.05 -26.75 4.96
C ARG A 140 14.42 -25.28 5.10
N GLN A 141 14.38 -24.49 4.03
CA GLN A 141 14.63 -23.04 4.08
C GLN A 141 13.55 -22.31 4.90
N GLN A 142 12.27 -22.58 4.63
CA GLN A 142 11.11 -22.03 5.35
C GLN A 142 11.16 -22.36 6.85
N SER A 143 11.69 -23.51 7.26
CA SER A 143 11.89 -23.82 8.69
C SER A 143 12.80 -22.84 9.43
N ASN A 144 13.67 -22.12 8.71
CA ASN A 144 14.52 -21.08 9.30
C ASN A 144 13.87 -19.69 9.38
N LEU A 145 12.60 -19.57 8.98
CA LEU A 145 11.78 -18.37 9.18
C LEU A 145 11.06 -18.43 10.53
N ILE A 146 10.90 -17.28 11.18
CA ILE A 146 10.29 -17.11 12.50
C ILE A 146 9.28 -15.96 12.45
N ILE A 147 7.99 -16.26 12.46
CA ILE A 147 6.93 -15.24 12.45
C ILE A 147 6.56 -14.89 13.88
N GLY A 148 6.71 -13.62 14.25
CA GLY A 148 6.18 -13.02 15.47
C GLY A 148 4.67 -12.76 15.32
N VAL A 149 3.88 -13.15 16.31
CA VAL A 149 2.44 -12.85 16.36
C VAL A 149 2.15 -12.02 17.61
N LEU A 150 1.63 -10.80 17.40
CA LEU A 150 1.21 -9.86 18.44
C LEU A 150 -0.32 -9.79 18.43
N ASP A 151 -0.96 -10.58 19.29
CA ASP A 151 -2.41 -10.86 19.28
C ASP A 151 -2.86 -11.41 20.68
N THR A 152 -4.00 -12.11 20.80
CA THR A 152 -4.53 -12.68 22.07
C THR A 152 -3.80 -13.93 22.60
N GLY A 153 -2.77 -14.44 21.91
CA GLY A 153 -1.89 -15.53 22.39
C GLY A 153 -1.76 -16.70 21.40
N ILE A 154 -1.45 -17.89 21.92
CA ILE A 154 -1.47 -19.13 21.12
C ILE A 154 -1.87 -20.36 21.95
N TRP A 155 -2.50 -21.34 21.30
CA TRP A 155 -2.84 -22.64 21.88
C TRP A 155 -1.93 -23.75 21.29
N PRO A 156 -0.79 -24.08 21.92
CA PRO A 156 0.28 -24.87 21.31
C PRO A 156 -0.09 -26.33 20.99
N GLU A 157 -1.10 -26.88 21.66
CA GLU A 157 -1.59 -28.25 21.45
C GLU A 157 -2.54 -28.39 20.25
N SER A 158 -2.82 -27.29 19.54
CA SER A 158 -3.55 -27.35 18.27
C SER A 158 -2.73 -28.14 17.23
N PRO A 159 -3.35 -29.06 16.45
CA PRO A 159 -2.65 -29.79 15.38
C PRO A 159 -1.98 -28.88 14.32
N SER A 160 -2.36 -27.60 14.26
CA SER A 160 -1.66 -26.58 13.46
C SER A 160 -0.25 -26.24 13.97
N PHE A 161 0.17 -26.66 15.16
CA PHE A 161 1.47 -26.27 15.77
C PHE A 161 2.33 -27.46 16.25
N ASP A 162 2.01 -28.67 15.81
CA ASP A 162 2.91 -29.84 15.88
C ASP A 162 4.31 -29.54 15.29
N ASP A 163 5.36 -30.12 15.88
CA ASP A 163 6.76 -29.96 15.44
C ASP A 163 7.39 -31.23 14.87
N SER A 164 6.57 -32.23 14.51
CA SER A 164 7.02 -33.48 13.89
C SER A 164 7.81 -33.23 12.59
N GLY A 165 9.11 -33.56 12.62
CA GLY A 165 10.03 -33.42 11.49
C GLY A 165 10.73 -32.05 11.37
N TYR A 166 10.60 -31.17 12.38
CA TYR A 166 11.41 -29.97 12.50
C TYR A 166 12.78 -30.29 13.13
N GLY A 167 13.82 -29.58 12.73
CA GLY A 167 15.12 -29.61 13.43
C GLY A 167 15.13 -28.70 14.66
N PRO A 168 16.29 -28.46 15.29
CA PRO A 168 16.43 -27.45 16.34
C PRO A 168 16.21 -26.01 15.79
N PRO A 169 15.90 -25.02 16.64
CA PRO A 169 15.67 -23.64 16.23
C PRO A 169 16.85 -22.98 15.49
N PRO A 170 16.62 -21.93 14.68
CA PRO A 170 17.68 -21.29 13.88
C PRO A 170 18.70 -20.55 14.75
N LYS A 171 20.00 -20.63 14.42
CA LYS A 171 21.09 -19.98 15.18
C LYS A 171 21.02 -18.44 15.29
N LYS A 172 20.09 -17.79 14.56
CA LYS A 172 19.80 -16.35 14.65
C LYS A 172 18.81 -15.99 15.78
N TRP A 173 18.04 -16.98 16.25
CA TRP A 173 17.02 -16.81 17.28
C TRP A 173 17.67 -16.52 18.65
N LYS A 174 17.18 -15.50 19.34
CA LYS A 174 17.69 -15.02 20.64
C LYS A 174 16.58 -14.88 21.69
N GLY A 175 15.33 -14.97 21.28
CA GLY A 175 14.18 -14.94 22.17
C GLY A 175 14.04 -16.19 23.04
N SER A 176 13.07 -16.11 23.94
CA SER A 176 12.87 -17.08 25.01
C SER A 176 11.45 -17.61 25.05
N CYS A 177 11.28 -18.82 25.59
CA CYS A 177 9.98 -19.28 26.06
C CYS A 177 9.78 -18.82 27.51
N GLN A 178 8.73 -18.06 27.79
CA GLN A 178 8.30 -17.74 29.14
C GLN A 178 7.53 -18.95 29.71
N SER A 179 8.29 -19.97 30.12
CA SER A 179 7.74 -21.20 30.69
C SER A 179 6.92 -20.94 31.95
N SER A 180 5.66 -21.35 31.90
CA SER A 180 4.80 -21.53 33.07
C SER A 180 4.45 -23.02 33.20
N SER A 181 3.84 -23.45 34.32
CA SER A 181 3.52 -24.86 34.54
C SER A 181 2.67 -25.50 33.43
N ASN A 182 1.92 -24.69 32.69
CA ASN A 182 0.96 -25.10 31.68
C ASN A 182 1.29 -24.55 30.27
N PHE A 183 2.53 -24.06 30.04
CA PHE A 183 2.96 -23.59 28.72
C PHE A 183 4.43 -23.93 28.43
N THR A 184 4.66 -24.69 27.36
CA THR A 184 6.00 -25.10 26.90
C THR A 184 6.12 -24.90 25.39
N CYS A 185 7.28 -24.41 24.93
CA CYS A 185 7.61 -24.24 23.51
C CYS A 185 8.14 -25.54 22.89
N ASN A 186 7.96 -25.72 21.58
CA ASN A 186 8.46 -26.86 20.81
C ASN A 186 9.29 -26.36 19.60
N ASN A 187 9.68 -27.23 18.65
CA ASN A 187 10.49 -26.81 17.50
C ASN A 187 9.68 -26.06 16.40
N LYS A 188 8.37 -25.85 16.62
CA LYS A 188 7.43 -25.10 15.78
C LYS A 188 7.10 -23.73 16.40
N ILE A 189 6.63 -23.68 17.63
CA ILE A 189 6.50 -22.48 18.45
C ILE A 189 7.75 -22.37 19.33
N ILE A 190 8.73 -21.57 18.91
CA ILE A 190 10.08 -21.51 19.52
C ILE A 190 10.26 -20.38 20.54
N GLY A 191 9.23 -19.54 20.75
CA GLY A 191 9.24 -18.39 21.64
C GLY A 191 7.83 -17.98 22.04
N ALA A 192 7.67 -17.52 23.27
CA ALA A 192 6.38 -17.11 23.79
C ALA A 192 6.55 -16.18 25.00
N ARG A 193 5.89 -15.02 25.00
CA ARG A 193 5.81 -14.06 26.12
C ARG A 193 4.40 -13.45 26.20
N TYR A 194 4.06 -12.88 27.35
CA TYR A 194 2.85 -12.07 27.54
C TYR A 194 3.14 -10.76 28.28
N TYR A 195 2.35 -9.73 27.98
CA TYR A 195 2.51 -8.39 28.54
C TYR A 195 1.17 -7.88 29.07
N ASN A 196 1.17 -7.37 30.30
CA ASN A 196 0.05 -6.68 30.92
C ASN A 196 0.63 -5.63 31.89
N ALA A 197 0.61 -4.37 31.47
CA ALA A 197 1.10 -3.23 32.25
C ALA A 197 0.15 -2.80 33.37
N GLU A 198 -1.10 -3.26 33.33
CA GLU A 198 -2.19 -2.81 34.20
C GLU A 198 -2.41 -3.78 35.38
N GLY A 199 -2.07 -5.06 35.20
CA GLY A 199 -1.96 -6.07 36.26
C GLY A 199 -3.25 -6.84 36.56
N ASP A 200 -4.40 -6.32 36.13
CA ASP A 200 -5.70 -6.97 36.24
C ASP A 200 -5.94 -7.96 35.07
N TYR A 201 -6.66 -9.05 35.35
CA TYR A 201 -7.03 -10.07 34.36
C TYR A 201 -8.55 -10.23 34.29
N GLY A 202 -9.10 -10.32 33.08
CA GLY A 202 -10.54 -10.49 32.88
C GLY A 202 -11.04 -11.89 33.27
N PRO A 203 -12.36 -12.07 33.48
CA PRO A 203 -12.94 -13.39 33.66
C PRO A 203 -12.65 -14.30 32.44
N GLY A 204 -11.88 -15.37 32.66
CA GLY A 204 -11.43 -16.28 31.61
C GLY A 204 -10.04 -16.01 31.04
N ASP A 205 -9.39 -14.88 31.37
CA ASP A 205 -8.01 -14.63 30.96
C ASP A 205 -7.01 -15.53 31.70
N ILE A 206 -6.08 -16.09 30.93
CA ILE A 206 -5.03 -16.97 31.45
C ILE A 206 -3.72 -16.17 31.53
N PRO A 207 -3.10 -15.97 32.72
CA PRO A 207 -1.87 -15.17 32.88
C PRO A 207 -0.63 -15.94 32.38
N SER A 208 -0.56 -16.14 31.07
CA SER A 208 0.50 -16.85 30.34
C SER A 208 0.45 -16.44 28.85
N PRO A 209 1.38 -16.89 27.99
CA PRO A 209 1.28 -16.67 26.54
C PRO A 209 0.11 -17.43 25.85
N ARG A 210 -0.68 -18.17 26.63
CA ARG A 210 -1.75 -19.04 26.14
C ARG A 210 -2.97 -18.23 25.74
N ASP A 211 -3.60 -18.65 24.66
CA ASP A 211 -4.79 -17.99 24.15
C ASP A 211 -6.01 -18.26 25.05
N SER A 212 -6.77 -17.21 25.34
CA SER A 212 -8.01 -17.22 26.13
C SER A 212 -9.25 -16.85 25.32
N GLU A 213 -9.07 -16.33 24.10
CA GLU A 213 -10.13 -15.74 23.28
C GLU A 213 -10.18 -16.34 21.86
N GLY A 214 -9.04 -16.82 21.34
CA GLY A 214 -8.94 -17.66 20.16
C GLY A 214 -8.40 -16.94 18.92
N HIS A 215 -8.48 -15.61 18.87
CA HIS A 215 -8.08 -14.81 17.72
C HIS A 215 -6.57 -14.92 17.44
N GLY A 216 -5.71 -14.91 18.46
CA GLY A 216 -4.26 -15.06 18.30
C GLY A 216 -3.85 -16.42 17.77
N SER A 217 -4.51 -17.49 18.22
CA SER A 217 -4.35 -18.83 17.66
C SER A 217 -4.90 -18.92 16.24
N HIS A 218 -6.00 -18.20 15.95
CA HIS A 218 -6.59 -18.11 14.63
C HIS A 218 -5.66 -17.37 13.65
N THR A 219 -5.10 -16.21 14.04
CA THR A 219 -4.09 -15.43 13.31
C THR A 219 -2.75 -16.18 13.16
N ALA A 220 -2.28 -16.88 14.20
CA ALA A 220 -1.03 -17.64 14.15
C ALA A 220 -1.15 -18.92 13.29
N SER A 221 -2.26 -19.65 13.41
CA SER A 221 -2.56 -20.76 12.50
C SER A 221 -2.82 -20.25 11.09
N THR A 222 -3.34 -19.02 10.95
CA THR A 222 -3.46 -18.25 9.70
C THR A 222 -2.11 -17.92 9.05
N ALA A 223 -1.12 -17.50 9.84
CA ALA A 223 0.19 -17.10 9.33
C ALA A 223 1.10 -18.30 9.04
N ALA A 224 1.06 -19.35 9.87
CA ALA A 224 2.04 -20.45 9.81
C ALA A 224 1.53 -21.84 10.22
N GLY A 225 0.22 -22.06 10.37
CA GLY A 225 -0.33 -23.35 10.80
C GLY A 225 0.01 -24.54 9.87
N ASN A 226 0.32 -25.68 10.46
CA ASN A 226 0.42 -26.98 9.79
C ASN A 226 -0.92 -27.40 9.14
N PHE A 227 -0.85 -28.42 8.29
CA PHE A 227 -1.98 -29.01 7.57
C PHE A 227 -2.85 -29.88 8.47
N VAL A 228 -4.06 -29.44 8.79
CA VAL A 228 -5.06 -30.19 9.56
C VAL A 228 -6.19 -30.63 8.64
N THR A 229 -6.43 -31.92 8.48
CA THR A 229 -7.49 -32.47 7.60
C THR A 229 -8.10 -33.72 8.22
N PRO A 230 -9.44 -33.85 8.34
CA PRO A 230 -10.47 -32.85 8.08
C PRO A 230 -10.67 -31.87 9.25
N ALA A 231 -10.58 -30.56 9.00
CA ALA A 231 -11.03 -29.51 9.91
C ALA A 231 -12.46 -29.08 9.55
N ASN A 232 -13.33 -28.94 10.55
CA ASN A 232 -14.70 -28.46 10.39
C ASN A 232 -15.14 -27.85 11.72
N LEU A 233 -15.94 -26.79 11.68
CA LEU A 233 -16.82 -26.45 12.80
C LEU A 233 -18.05 -27.39 12.66
N TYR A 234 -18.89 -27.62 13.68
CA TYR A 234 -19.85 -28.75 13.81
C TYR A 234 -20.57 -29.30 12.53
N GLY A 235 -19.86 -30.10 11.73
CA GLY A 235 -20.31 -30.71 10.48
C GLY A 235 -20.27 -29.79 9.24
N ILE A 236 -19.44 -28.74 9.25
CA ILE A 236 -19.59 -27.53 8.43
C ILE A 236 -18.25 -26.82 8.15
N ALA A 237 -18.23 -25.71 7.39
CA ALA A 237 -17.01 -25.04 6.91
C ALA A 237 -15.95 -25.98 6.26
N ASN A 238 -16.38 -27.16 5.81
CA ASN A 238 -15.73 -28.46 6.03
C ASN A 238 -14.44 -28.66 5.22
N GLY A 239 -13.32 -28.13 5.73
CA GLY A 239 -12.07 -28.01 4.99
C GLY A 239 -10.80 -28.57 5.59
N THR A 240 -9.68 -28.28 4.95
CA THR A 240 -8.37 -28.36 5.62
C THR A 240 -8.16 -27.02 6.33
N ALA A 241 -7.53 -27.00 7.49
CA ALA A 241 -6.97 -25.77 8.07
C ALA A 241 -5.44 -25.78 7.91
N ARG A 242 -4.84 -24.60 7.70
CA ARG A 242 -3.40 -24.36 7.53
C ARG A 242 -3.12 -22.87 7.37
N GLY A 243 -1.87 -22.46 7.63
CA GLY A 243 -1.43 -21.08 7.45
C GLY A 243 -0.57 -20.86 6.21
N GLY A 244 -0.03 -19.65 6.14
CA GLY A 244 0.76 -19.07 5.04
C GLY A 244 2.11 -19.74 4.79
N VAL A 245 2.90 -19.90 5.83
CA VAL A 245 4.11 -20.71 5.78
C VAL A 245 3.97 -21.87 6.76
N PRO A 246 3.30 -22.99 6.38
CA PRO A 246 3.13 -24.15 7.26
C PRO A 246 4.44 -24.75 7.77
N ALA A 247 5.57 -24.40 7.17
CA ALA A 247 6.91 -24.82 7.56
C ALA A 247 7.68 -23.78 8.39
N ALA A 248 7.20 -22.53 8.51
CA ALA A 248 7.85 -21.53 9.36
C ALA A 248 7.61 -21.80 10.85
N ARG A 249 8.49 -21.25 11.67
CA ARG A 249 8.36 -21.27 13.13
C ARG A 249 7.63 -20.02 13.61
N ILE A 250 7.11 -20.07 14.82
CA ILE A 250 6.29 -19.02 15.42
C ILE A 250 6.94 -18.56 16.72
N ALA A 251 6.92 -17.25 16.97
CA ALA A 251 7.18 -16.65 18.27
C ALA A 251 5.96 -15.78 18.66
N VAL A 252 5.51 -15.85 19.91
CA VAL A 252 4.21 -15.26 20.29
C VAL A 252 4.37 -14.24 21.40
N TYR A 253 3.64 -13.14 21.27
CA TYR A 253 3.75 -11.96 22.11
C TYR A 253 2.33 -11.49 22.47
N LYS A 254 1.74 -12.09 23.51
CA LYS A 254 0.36 -11.78 23.92
C LYS A 254 0.29 -10.35 24.47
N ILE A 255 -0.51 -9.52 23.80
CA ILE A 255 -0.69 -8.08 24.06
C ILE A 255 -2.17 -7.69 24.28
N CYS A 256 -3.07 -8.64 24.09
CA CYS A 256 -4.51 -8.42 24.14
C CYS A 256 -5.15 -9.36 25.19
N TRP A 257 -6.08 -8.80 25.95
CA TRP A 257 -6.84 -9.43 27.04
C TRP A 257 -8.34 -9.19 26.82
N ALA A 258 -9.21 -9.69 27.69
CA ALA A 258 -10.68 -9.56 27.52
C ALA A 258 -11.18 -8.11 27.40
N TYR A 259 -10.40 -7.13 27.87
CA TYR A 259 -10.69 -5.68 27.79
C TYR A 259 -10.00 -4.97 26.60
N GLY A 260 -9.24 -5.69 25.77
CA GLY A 260 -8.55 -5.18 24.58
C GLY A 260 -7.03 -5.21 24.69
N CYS A 261 -6.36 -4.48 23.79
CA CYS A 261 -4.89 -4.41 23.68
C CYS A 261 -4.37 -3.04 24.10
N SER A 262 -3.57 -2.94 25.17
CA SER A 262 -3.09 -1.66 25.70
C SER A 262 -1.89 -1.11 24.92
N TYR A 263 -1.93 0.18 24.61
CA TYR A 263 -0.93 0.89 23.80
C TYR A 263 0.52 0.80 24.37
N VAL A 264 0.69 0.68 25.69
CA VAL A 264 2.01 0.46 26.31
C VAL A 264 2.54 -0.97 26.14
N ASP A 265 1.66 -1.97 26.19
CA ASP A 265 2.04 -3.38 26.03
C ASP A 265 2.35 -3.71 24.56
N ILE A 266 1.63 -3.10 23.61
CA ILE A 266 1.97 -3.10 22.17
C ILE A 266 3.42 -2.62 21.97
N MET A 267 3.79 -1.47 22.54
CA MET A 267 5.15 -0.90 22.42
C MET A 267 6.20 -1.80 23.07
N LYS A 268 5.91 -2.38 24.24
CA LYS A 268 6.83 -3.30 24.93
C LYS A 268 7.03 -4.59 24.15
N ALA A 269 5.97 -5.13 23.55
CA ALA A 269 6.02 -6.33 22.73
C ALA A 269 6.84 -6.12 21.47
N PHE A 270 6.64 -5.04 20.71
CA PHE A 270 7.46 -4.73 19.53
C PHE A 270 8.97 -4.58 19.88
N ASP A 271 9.31 -3.86 20.97
CA ASP A 271 10.71 -3.69 21.39
C ASP A 271 11.42 -5.02 21.71
N ASP A 272 10.71 -5.97 22.33
CA ASP A 272 11.23 -7.32 22.64
C ASP A 272 11.20 -8.24 21.42
N ALA A 273 10.06 -8.38 20.75
CA ALA A 273 9.86 -9.27 19.62
C ALA A 273 10.91 -9.08 18.54
N CYS A 274 11.27 -7.81 18.30
CA CYS A 274 12.24 -7.44 17.29
C CYS A 274 13.67 -7.37 17.84
N SER A 275 13.89 -7.53 19.14
CA SER A 275 15.21 -7.81 19.71
C SER A 275 15.52 -9.32 19.74
N ASP A 276 14.47 -10.14 19.86
CA ASP A 276 14.54 -11.60 19.96
C ASP A 276 14.92 -12.31 18.63
N GLY A 277 14.81 -11.64 17.48
CA GLY A 277 15.28 -12.15 16.18
C GLY A 277 14.24 -12.96 15.40
N ILE A 278 12.97 -12.54 15.44
CA ILE A 278 11.96 -12.92 14.45
C ILE A 278 12.25 -12.31 13.07
N ASP A 279 11.50 -12.72 12.05
CA ASP A 279 11.60 -12.23 10.66
C ASP A 279 10.42 -11.35 10.21
N MET A 280 9.25 -11.47 10.85
CA MET A 280 8.02 -10.74 10.50
C MET A 280 7.14 -10.58 11.74
N VAL A 281 6.35 -9.51 11.83
CA VAL A 281 5.23 -9.38 12.78
C VAL A 281 3.90 -9.46 12.05
N SER A 282 3.02 -10.34 12.50
CA SER A 282 1.58 -10.24 12.26
C SER A 282 0.92 -9.60 13.48
N LEU A 283 0.19 -8.49 13.25
CA LEU A 283 -0.53 -7.74 14.27
C LEU A 283 -1.93 -7.38 13.73
N SER A 284 -2.93 -8.20 14.04
CA SER A 284 -4.30 -7.99 13.54
C SER A 284 -5.09 -6.91 14.30
N VAL A 285 -4.41 -6.02 15.01
CA VAL A 285 -4.92 -5.04 15.99
C VAL A 285 -5.02 -3.63 15.36
N GLY A 286 -6.10 -2.88 15.55
CA GLY A 286 -6.24 -1.48 15.05
C GLY A 286 -7.17 -0.56 15.86
N GLY A 287 -6.89 0.75 15.89
CA GLY A 287 -7.59 1.76 16.72
C GLY A 287 -8.18 2.94 15.92
N SER A 288 -8.47 4.06 16.58
CA SER A 288 -8.74 5.31 15.83
C SER A 288 -7.45 5.79 15.15
N PRO A 289 -7.46 6.19 13.86
CA PRO A 289 -6.27 6.68 13.19
C PRO A 289 -5.70 7.93 13.88
N LEU A 290 -4.38 8.02 13.93
CA LEU A 290 -3.64 9.06 14.63
C LEU A 290 -2.42 9.49 13.80
N GLU A 291 -1.98 10.73 14.03
CA GLU A 291 -0.65 11.21 13.62
C GLU A 291 0.43 10.21 14.01
N TYR A 292 1.34 9.86 13.08
CA TYR A 292 2.16 8.65 13.24
C TYR A 292 3.12 8.71 14.44
N PHE A 293 3.54 9.91 14.86
CA PHE A 293 4.31 10.13 16.09
C PHE A 293 3.46 10.13 17.37
N ARG A 294 2.22 9.63 17.28
CA ARG A 294 1.25 9.44 18.38
C ARG A 294 0.55 8.08 18.34
N ASP A 295 0.81 7.26 17.32
CA ASP A 295 0.30 5.90 17.19
C ASP A 295 1.40 4.91 17.61
N PRO A 296 1.19 4.08 18.66
CA PRO A 296 2.16 3.07 19.07
C PRO A 296 2.16 1.82 18.18
N ILE A 297 1.13 1.58 17.37
CA ILE A 297 1.18 0.55 16.33
C ILE A 297 2.14 1.05 15.25
N ALA A 298 1.99 2.29 14.78
CA ALA A 298 2.99 2.94 13.94
C ALA A 298 4.38 2.96 14.58
N ILE A 299 4.59 3.53 15.77
CA ILE A 299 5.95 3.63 16.35
C ILE A 299 6.53 2.24 16.64
N GLY A 300 5.74 1.32 17.18
CA GLY A 300 6.16 -0.06 17.45
C GLY A 300 6.57 -0.79 16.17
N ALA A 301 5.73 -0.71 15.12
CA ALA A 301 6.10 -1.12 13.77
C ALA A 301 7.41 -0.45 13.38
N PHE A 302 7.54 0.88 13.47
CA PHE A 302 8.73 1.66 13.09
C PHE A 302 10.04 1.15 13.74
N HIS A 303 9.98 0.65 14.97
CA HIS A 303 11.15 0.11 15.67
C HIS A 303 11.42 -1.40 15.43
N CYS A 304 10.50 -2.09 14.78
CA CYS A 304 10.61 -3.46 14.25
C CYS A 304 10.98 -3.50 12.78
N MET A 305 10.27 -2.69 11.99
CA MET A 305 10.59 -2.14 10.69
C MET A 305 12.05 -1.73 10.57
N LYS A 306 12.56 -0.92 11.52
CA LYS A 306 14.00 -0.63 11.73
C LYS A 306 14.87 -1.86 11.51
N LYS A 307 14.46 -2.94 12.16
CA LYS A 307 15.06 -4.26 12.21
C LYS A 307 14.39 -5.24 11.22
N GLY A 308 13.81 -4.76 10.12
CA GLY A 308 13.35 -5.53 8.94
C GLY A 308 12.18 -6.45 9.17
N ILE A 309 11.58 -6.37 10.35
CA ILE A 309 10.51 -7.25 10.76
C ILE A 309 9.23 -6.61 10.25
N LEU A 310 8.83 -7.01 9.04
CA LEU A 310 7.65 -6.52 8.35
C LEU A 310 6.42 -6.71 9.24
N THR A 311 5.81 -5.59 9.59
CA THR A 311 4.62 -5.52 10.43
C THR A 311 3.38 -5.44 9.53
N SER A 312 2.54 -6.48 9.62
CA SER A 312 1.33 -6.66 8.82
C SER A 312 0.09 -6.45 9.68
N ASN A 313 -0.74 -5.48 9.27
CA ASN A 313 -1.81 -4.87 10.06
C ASN A 313 -3.18 -4.98 9.36
N SER A 314 -4.27 -4.98 10.12
CA SER A 314 -5.63 -4.86 9.55
C SER A 314 -5.98 -3.38 9.26
N ALA A 315 -6.80 -3.11 8.24
CA ALA A 315 -7.27 -1.76 7.91
C ALA A 315 -8.38 -1.24 8.84
N GLY A 316 -9.05 -2.14 9.57
CA GLY A 316 -10.18 -1.84 10.44
C GLY A 316 -11.54 -2.12 9.81
N ASN A 317 -12.57 -2.08 10.67
CA ASN A 317 -13.96 -2.43 10.34
C ASN A 317 -14.90 -1.23 10.54
N SER A 318 -14.54 -0.07 9.97
CA SER A 318 -15.30 1.19 10.09
C SER A 318 -15.76 1.80 8.75
N GLY A 319 -15.83 0.97 7.70
CA GLY A 319 -16.43 1.34 6.42
C GLY A 319 -17.97 1.42 6.45
N PRO A 320 -18.62 1.76 5.33
CA PRO A 320 -18.06 1.87 3.98
C PRO A 320 -17.56 3.27 3.60
N PHE A 321 -17.57 4.22 4.53
CA PHE A 321 -17.29 5.63 4.23
C PHE A 321 -15.83 5.88 3.86
N PRO A 322 -15.53 6.73 2.86
CA PRO A 322 -14.15 7.08 2.54
C PRO A 322 -13.46 7.84 3.68
N GLY A 323 -12.27 7.38 4.08
CA GLY A 323 -11.50 7.97 5.18
C GLY A 323 -11.45 7.13 6.46
N SER A 324 -11.95 5.90 6.41
CA SER A 324 -12.19 5.06 7.60
C SER A 324 -11.02 4.14 8.00
N VAL A 325 -9.87 4.21 7.31
CA VAL A 325 -8.70 3.35 7.57
C VAL A 325 -8.05 3.67 8.93
N SER A 326 -7.86 2.63 9.75
CA SER A 326 -7.37 2.73 11.13
C SER A 326 -5.85 2.72 11.23
N ASN A 327 -5.20 1.57 11.01
CA ASN A 327 -3.75 1.46 10.92
C ASN A 327 -3.29 2.02 9.58
N ASN A 328 -2.86 3.28 9.58
CA ASN A 328 -2.64 4.06 8.37
C ASN A 328 -1.19 4.52 8.19
N SER A 329 -0.28 4.16 9.10
CA SER A 329 1.16 4.35 8.89
C SER A 329 1.57 3.73 7.55
N PRO A 330 2.25 4.47 6.65
CA PRO A 330 2.72 3.91 5.38
C PRO A 330 3.68 2.74 5.66
N TRP A 331 4.39 2.84 6.79
CA TRP A 331 5.20 1.79 7.37
C TRP A 331 4.38 0.69 8.08
N SER A 332 3.34 0.16 7.43
CA SER A 332 2.73 -1.12 7.77
C SER A 332 1.99 -1.69 6.55
N LEU A 333 2.02 -3.02 6.39
CA LEU A 333 1.20 -3.69 5.38
C LEU A 333 -0.26 -3.70 5.85
N THR A 334 -1.00 -2.65 5.52
CA THR A 334 -2.41 -2.47 5.95
C THR A 334 -3.39 -3.17 5.01
N VAL A 335 -4.07 -4.19 5.53
CA VAL A 335 -4.94 -5.11 4.76
C VAL A 335 -6.42 -4.82 4.97
N ALA A 336 -7.13 -4.44 3.90
CA ALA A 336 -8.58 -4.24 3.89
C ALA A 336 -9.36 -5.55 3.70
N ALA A 337 -10.44 -5.72 4.44
CA ALA A 337 -11.22 -6.96 4.43
C ALA A 337 -12.19 -7.06 3.24
N ASN A 338 -12.72 -8.25 3.00
CA ASN A 338 -13.85 -8.55 2.13
C ASN A 338 -14.66 -9.75 2.71
N THR A 339 -15.63 -10.33 1.98
CA THR A 339 -16.55 -11.40 2.46
C THR A 339 -15.92 -12.87 2.25
N ILE A 340 -16.48 -14.04 1.77
CA ILE A 340 -15.98 -15.35 1.20
C ILE A 340 -16.98 -16.12 0.26
N ASP A 341 -16.65 -16.60 -0.95
CA ASP A 341 -17.62 -17.21 -1.94
C ASP A 341 -18.66 -18.23 -1.45
N ARG A 342 -18.31 -19.07 -0.47
CA ARG A 342 -19.20 -19.80 0.44
C ARG A 342 -20.21 -18.82 1.07
N LYS A 343 -21.25 -18.45 0.35
CA LYS A 343 -22.34 -17.63 0.85
C LYS A 343 -23.14 -18.43 1.87
N LEU A 344 -22.84 -18.19 3.14
CA LEU A 344 -23.48 -18.79 4.28
C LEU A 344 -24.86 -18.17 4.48
N THR A 345 -25.91 -18.99 4.35
CA THR A 345 -27.30 -18.53 4.34
C THR A 345 -28.15 -19.38 5.28
N THR A 346 -28.87 -18.73 6.18
CA THR A 346 -29.79 -19.38 7.10
C THR A 346 -31.21 -19.17 6.62
N ASN A 347 -31.74 -20.18 5.95
CA ASN A 347 -33.05 -20.13 5.33
C ASN A 347 -34.15 -20.11 6.41
N VAL A 348 -35.11 -19.22 6.23
CA VAL A 348 -36.39 -19.19 6.96
C VAL A 348 -37.46 -19.72 6.02
N MET A 349 -38.27 -20.69 6.47
CA MET A 349 -39.49 -21.07 5.77
C MET A 349 -40.70 -20.70 6.60
N LEU A 350 -41.68 -20.03 6.00
CA LEU A 350 -42.92 -19.60 6.62
C LEU A 350 -44.02 -20.66 6.45
N GLY A 351 -45.07 -20.58 7.27
CA GLY A 351 -46.21 -21.51 7.24
C GLY A 351 -47.06 -21.48 5.96
N ASN A 352 -46.89 -20.46 5.11
CA ASN A 352 -47.49 -20.43 3.76
C ASN A 352 -46.64 -21.15 2.69
N GLY A 353 -45.43 -21.61 3.03
CA GLY A 353 -44.50 -22.30 2.14
C GLY A 353 -43.46 -21.40 1.47
N GLU A 354 -43.47 -20.09 1.71
CA GLU A 354 -42.45 -19.17 1.18
C GLU A 354 -41.13 -19.28 1.97
N ILE A 355 -40.01 -19.06 1.28
CA ILE A 355 -38.65 -19.26 1.81
C ILE A 355 -37.80 -18.00 1.58
N TYR A 356 -37.20 -17.50 2.66
CA TYR A 356 -36.39 -16.28 2.67
C TYR A 356 -34.95 -16.59 3.11
N ASN A 357 -33.98 -15.90 2.52
CA ASN A 357 -32.56 -16.29 2.53
C ASN A 357 -31.73 -15.31 3.39
N GLY A 358 -31.70 -15.55 4.70
CA GLY A 358 -31.06 -14.62 5.64
C GLY A 358 -29.57 -14.83 5.91
N SER A 359 -28.91 -13.75 6.28
CA SER A 359 -27.48 -13.65 6.59
C SER A 359 -27.24 -13.85 8.08
N SER A 360 -27.53 -15.06 8.55
CA SER A 360 -26.93 -15.64 9.75
C SER A 360 -26.33 -16.99 9.35
N LEU A 361 -25.75 -17.67 10.31
CA LEU A 361 -24.82 -18.76 10.06
C LEU A 361 -25.09 -19.98 11.03
N ASN A 362 -26.28 -20.01 11.64
CA ASN A 362 -26.85 -20.98 12.59
C ASN A 362 -26.29 -22.44 12.66
N THR A 363 -25.74 -22.82 13.82
CA THR A 363 -25.33 -24.22 14.13
C THR A 363 -26.47 -25.24 14.26
N PHE A 364 -27.65 -24.81 14.71
CA PHE A 364 -28.68 -25.64 15.34
C PHE A 364 -29.60 -26.32 14.33
N VAL A 365 -29.89 -27.60 14.54
CA VAL A 365 -30.91 -28.35 13.76
C VAL A 365 -32.28 -28.19 14.43
N PRO A 366 -33.33 -27.73 13.73
CA PRO A 366 -34.67 -27.60 14.32
C PRO A 366 -35.25 -28.98 14.70
N ASN A 367 -35.79 -29.09 15.91
CA ASN A 367 -36.38 -30.32 16.45
C ASN A 367 -37.91 -30.42 16.29
N LYS A 368 -38.52 -29.45 15.60
CA LYS A 368 -39.91 -29.40 15.18
C LYS A 368 -39.99 -28.96 13.70
N PRO A 369 -41.02 -29.37 12.95
CA PRO A 369 -41.20 -28.94 11.56
C PRO A 369 -41.56 -27.45 11.43
N MET A 370 -42.24 -26.88 12.43
CA MET A 370 -42.61 -25.47 12.53
C MET A 370 -42.65 -25.03 13.99
N TYR A 371 -42.49 -23.72 14.21
CA TYR A 371 -42.67 -23.03 15.49
C TYR A 371 -43.63 -21.85 15.27
N PRO A 372 -44.44 -21.44 16.25
CA PRO A 372 -45.22 -20.21 16.14
C PRO A 372 -44.31 -19.00 15.98
N LEU A 373 -44.70 -18.06 15.14
CA LEU A 373 -44.04 -16.78 14.91
C LEU A 373 -44.76 -15.69 15.72
N ILE A 374 -44.04 -14.68 16.19
CA ILE A 374 -44.62 -13.49 16.84
C ILE A 374 -43.80 -12.25 16.50
N TYR A 375 -44.44 -11.12 16.22
CA TYR A 375 -43.75 -9.84 16.03
C TYR A 375 -43.39 -9.21 17.38
N GLY A 376 -42.15 -8.72 17.53
CA GLY A 376 -41.67 -8.14 18.78
C GLY A 376 -42.46 -6.91 19.26
N GLY A 377 -43.12 -6.19 18.35
CA GLY A 377 -44.01 -5.08 18.68
C GLY A 377 -45.28 -5.50 19.45
N ASP A 378 -45.73 -6.74 19.25
CA ASP A 378 -46.91 -7.33 19.91
C ASP A 378 -46.56 -8.07 21.21
N ALA A 379 -45.27 -8.27 21.49
CA ALA A 379 -44.77 -8.93 22.69
C ALA A 379 -44.04 -8.01 23.71
N PRO A 380 -44.50 -6.77 23.99
CA PRO A 380 -43.74 -5.84 24.84
C PRO A 380 -43.81 -6.19 26.33
N ASN A 381 -42.66 -6.15 27.01
CA ASN A 381 -42.56 -6.28 28.45
C ASN A 381 -43.02 -4.99 29.16
N ARG A 382 -44.34 -4.82 29.23
CA ARG A 382 -45.00 -3.68 29.89
C ARG A 382 -44.69 -3.62 31.38
N THR A 383 -44.28 -4.72 32.02
CA THR A 383 -43.91 -4.74 33.45
C THR A 383 -42.54 -4.10 33.72
N ALA A 384 -41.62 -4.14 32.75
CA ALA A 384 -40.36 -3.40 32.79
C ALA A 384 -40.45 -2.00 32.12
N GLY A 385 -41.66 -1.55 31.77
CA GLY A 385 -41.92 -0.22 31.21
C GLY A 385 -41.80 -0.10 29.69
N TYR A 386 -41.62 -1.20 28.96
CA TYR A 386 -41.50 -1.19 27.50
C TYR A 386 -42.86 -1.24 26.79
N ASP A 387 -42.93 -0.63 25.61
CA ASP A 387 -44.09 -0.66 24.71
C ASP A 387 -43.73 -1.31 23.36
N GLY A 388 -44.71 -1.44 22.45
CA GLY A 388 -44.47 -2.04 21.14
C GLY A 388 -43.49 -1.27 20.26
N ASN A 389 -43.41 0.06 20.41
CA ASN A 389 -42.50 0.91 19.64
C ASN A 389 -41.03 0.64 19.96
N VAL A 390 -40.72 0.24 21.20
CA VAL A 390 -39.38 -0.21 21.61
C VAL A 390 -39.21 -1.72 21.38
N SER A 391 -40.24 -2.52 21.66
CA SER A 391 -40.11 -3.99 21.73
C SER A 391 -40.02 -4.66 20.36
N LYS A 392 -40.48 -3.99 19.29
CA LYS A 392 -40.21 -4.38 17.90
C LYS A 392 -38.72 -4.47 17.54
N TYR A 393 -37.85 -3.85 18.32
CA TYR A 393 -36.39 -3.95 18.18
C TYR A 393 -35.75 -5.07 19.02
N CYS A 394 -36.53 -5.79 19.83
CA CYS A 394 -36.10 -6.99 20.57
C CYS A 394 -34.85 -6.79 21.46
N TYR A 395 -34.77 -5.67 22.17
CA TYR A 395 -33.68 -5.38 23.11
C TYR A 395 -33.75 -6.27 24.37
N SER A 396 -32.62 -6.40 25.08
CA SER A 396 -32.58 -6.98 26.44
C SER A 396 -33.65 -6.33 27.33
N GLY A 397 -34.37 -7.17 28.09
CA GLY A 397 -35.49 -6.81 28.94
C GLY A 397 -36.80 -6.42 28.24
N SER A 398 -36.82 -6.11 26.94
CA SER A 398 -37.99 -5.49 26.29
C SER A 398 -39.08 -6.48 25.86
N LEU A 399 -38.80 -7.77 25.73
CA LEU A 399 -39.77 -8.79 25.30
C LEU A 399 -40.42 -9.49 26.50
N ASP A 400 -41.75 -9.65 26.48
CA ASP A 400 -42.46 -10.43 27.50
C ASP A 400 -42.22 -11.93 27.27
N ARG A 401 -41.48 -12.54 28.20
CA ARG A 401 -41.17 -13.96 28.24
C ARG A 401 -42.41 -14.86 28.09
N ASN A 402 -43.55 -14.50 28.66
CA ASN A 402 -44.76 -15.32 28.59
C ASN A 402 -45.38 -15.33 27.18
N LEU A 403 -45.11 -14.29 26.39
CA LEU A 403 -45.60 -14.16 25.01
C LEU A 403 -44.63 -14.75 23.97
N VAL A 404 -43.33 -14.75 24.27
CA VAL A 404 -42.25 -15.17 23.36
C VAL A 404 -41.71 -16.59 23.62
N GLN A 405 -41.79 -17.10 24.85
CA GLN A 405 -41.10 -18.35 25.22
C GLN A 405 -41.52 -19.53 24.33
N GLY A 406 -40.53 -20.17 23.69
CA GLY A 406 -40.73 -21.30 22.77
C GLY A 406 -41.21 -20.95 21.36
N LYS A 407 -41.34 -19.66 21.01
CA LYS A 407 -41.70 -19.15 19.68
C LYS A 407 -40.48 -18.61 18.92
N ILE A 408 -40.62 -18.39 17.62
CA ILE A 408 -39.71 -17.54 16.85
C ILE A 408 -40.22 -16.09 16.93
N VAL A 409 -39.35 -15.12 17.21
CA VAL A 409 -39.72 -13.69 17.25
C VAL A 409 -39.20 -12.94 16.02
N TYR A 410 -40.06 -12.17 15.33
CA TYR A 410 -39.65 -11.23 14.28
C TYR A 410 -39.34 -9.86 14.87
N CYS A 411 -38.18 -9.31 14.52
CA CYS A 411 -37.62 -8.06 15.02
C CYS A 411 -37.28 -7.13 13.84
N GLU A 412 -37.48 -5.83 13.97
CA GLU A 412 -37.24 -4.85 12.90
C GLU A 412 -35.77 -4.49 12.66
N VAL A 413 -34.86 -4.88 13.57
CA VAL A 413 -33.41 -4.60 13.46
C VAL A 413 -32.59 -5.78 13.95
N ALA A 414 -31.35 -5.88 13.44
CA ALA A 414 -30.37 -6.83 13.95
C ALA A 414 -29.85 -6.42 15.34
N SER A 415 -29.76 -7.39 16.26
CA SER A 415 -29.16 -7.28 17.60
C SER A 415 -28.29 -8.50 17.89
N GLN A 416 -27.67 -8.61 19.07
CA GLN A 416 -26.94 -9.82 19.49
C GLN A 416 -27.87 -10.99 19.86
N GLY A 417 -29.19 -10.79 19.84
CA GLY A 417 -30.19 -11.79 20.23
C GLY A 417 -30.51 -11.84 21.73
N ASP A 418 -29.90 -10.98 22.55
CA ASP A 418 -30.02 -10.97 24.02
C ASP A 418 -31.48 -10.98 24.53
N GLY A 419 -32.32 -10.06 24.03
CA GLY A 419 -33.74 -9.99 24.38
C GLY A 419 -34.51 -11.28 24.07
N PRO A 420 -34.41 -11.84 22.84
CA PRO A 420 -34.91 -13.18 22.51
C PRO A 420 -34.39 -14.30 23.43
N ILE A 421 -33.11 -14.29 23.85
CA ILE A 421 -32.56 -15.29 24.80
C ILE A 421 -33.25 -15.16 26.17
N GLU A 422 -33.28 -13.96 26.73
CA GLU A 422 -33.87 -13.67 28.05
C GLU A 422 -35.37 -14.00 28.11
N ALA A 423 -36.08 -13.72 27.01
CA ALA A 423 -37.49 -14.05 26.82
C ALA A 423 -37.73 -15.53 26.46
N GLY A 424 -36.69 -16.35 26.34
CA GLY A 424 -36.78 -17.80 26.13
C GLY A 424 -37.29 -18.20 24.73
N ALA A 425 -37.02 -17.38 23.71
CA ALA A 425 -37.39 -17.67 22.32
C ALA A 425 -36.77 -18.98 21.83
N ALA A 426 -37.47 -19.69 20.95
CA ALA A 426 -36.95 -20.82 20.18
C ALA A 426 -36.15 -20.39 18.94
N GLY A 427 -36.29 -19.13 18.51
CA GLY A 427 -35.52 -18.52 17.43
C GLY A 427 -35.83 -17.03 17.26
N ALA A 428 -35.10 -16.35 16.38
CA ALA A 428 -35.43 -14.98 15.99
C ALA A 428 -35.20 -14.71 14.49
N ILE A 429 -36.04 -13.90 13.88
CA ILE A 429 -35.86 -13.37 12.52
C ILE A 429 -35.69 -11.86 12.66
N MET A 430 -34.68 -11.27 12.05
CA MET A 430 -34.37 -9.84 12.20
C MET A 430 -34.34 -9.19 10.82
N GLY A 431 -35.30 -8.33 10.52
CA GLY A 431 -35.37 -7.60 9.25
C GLY A 431 -34.41 -6.42 9.18
N ASN A 432 -34.49 -5.69 8.06
CA ASN A 432 -33.75 -4.44 7.81
C ASN A 432 -32.22 -4.57 7.97
N TYR A 433 -31.65 -5.70 7.53
CA TYR A 433 -30.20 -5.87 7.47
C TYR A 433 -29.65 -5.41 6.10
N PRO A 434 -28.87 -4.31 6.04
CA PRO A 434 -28.85 -3.47 4.82
C PRO A 434 -28.04 -4.00 3.63
N GLN A 435 -27.13 -4.98 3.78
CA GLN A 435 -26.36 -5.54 2.64
C GLN A 435 -26.14 -7.06 2.66
N GLY A 436 -26.57 -7.81 3.68
CA GLY A 436 -26.40 -9.29 3.71
C GLY A 436 -24.94 -9.80 3.80
N ASP A 437 -23.99 -8.88 3.96
CA ASP A 437 -22.55 -9.09 3.85
C ASP A 437 -21.83 -9.29 5.21
N VAL A 438 -22.54 -9.32 6.34
CA VAL A 438 -22.07 -9.98 7.57
C VAL A 438 -23.24 -10.76 8.17
N ALA A 439 -22.88 -11.68 9.05
CA ALA A 439 -23.73 -12.70 9.66
C ALA A 439 -22.96 -13.14 10.90
N PHE A 440 -23.60 -13.54 12.00
CA PHE A 440 -22.89 -13.69 13.29
C PHE A 440 -23.25 -14.96 14.08
N PRO A 441 -22.38 -15.43 15.01
CA PRO A 441 -22.70 -16.41 16.05
C PRO A 441 -23.78 -15.92 17.00
N PHE A 442 -24.88 -16.66 17.04
CA PHE A 442 -25.97 -16.46 18.00
C PHE A 442 -26.14 -17.69 18.91
N LEU A 443 -26.58 -17.44 20.15
CA LEU A 443 -26.82 -18.51 21.15
C LEU A 443 -28.18 -19.21 20.97
N LEU A 444 -28.96 -18.79 19.97
CA LEU A 444 -30.21 -19.38 19.51
C LEU A 444 -30.26 -19.38 17.97
N PRO A 445 -31.17 -20.13 17.31
CA PRO A 445 -31.39 -20.01 15.88
C PRO A 445 -31.86 -18.60 15.50
N VAL A 446 -31.02 -17.82 14.82
CA VAL A 446 -31.37 -16.49 14.30
C VAL A 446 -31.33 -16.51 12.77
N SER A 447 -32.05 -15.62 12.08
CA SER A 447 -31.82 -15.29 10.66
C SER A 447 -31.96 -13.79 10.39
N LEU A 448 -30.99 -13.18 9.69
CA LEU A 448 -30.98 -11.74 9.37
C LEU A 448 -31.46 -11.49 7.93
N LEU A 449 -32.63 -10.90 7.75
CA LEU A 449 -33.23 -10.62 6.44
C LEU A 449 -32.99 -9.18 5.98
N ASN A 450 -33.00 -8.96 4.66
CA ASN A 450 -32.97 -7.62 4.11
C ASN A 450 -34.30 -6.87 4.37
N GLU A 451 -34.39 -5.59 4.00
CA GLU A 451 -35.57 -4.75 4.25
C GLU A 451 -36.83 -5.27 3.52
N THR A 452 -36.70 -5.78 2.29
CA THR A 452 -37.80 -6.36 1.51
C THR A 452 -38.26 -7.70 2.10
N ASP A 453 -37.35 -8.67 2.20
CA ASP A 453 -37.65 -10.00 2.78
C ASP A 453 -38.24 -9.89 4.20
N GLY A 454 -37.75 -8.96 5.02
CA GLY A 454 -38.28 -8.70 6.36
C GLY A 454 -39.68 -8.06 6.34
N SER A 455 -39.95 -7.17 5.39
CA SER A 455 -41.28 -6.58 5.19
C SER A 455 -42.31 -7.61 4.73
N ASP A 456 -41.90 -8.57 3.91
CA ASP A 456 -42.75 -9.68 3.50
C ASP A 456 -43.04 -10.64 4.66
N VAL A 457 -42.04 -11.00 5.48
CA VAL A 457 -42.24 -11.78 6.72
C VAL A 457 -43.17 -11.07 7.70
N LEU A 458 -43.03 -9.75 7.87
CA LEU A 458 -43.94 -8.94 8.69
C LEU A 458 -45.36 -8.95 8.11
N THR A 459 -45.51 -8.82 6.79
CA THR A 459 -46.80 -8.87 6.09
C THR A 459 -47.47 -10.24 6.25
N TYR A 460 -46.72 -11.34 6.08
CA TYR A 460 -47.20 -12.69 6.39
C TYR A 460 -47.66 -12.82 7.84
N SER A 461 -46.87 -12.33 8.81
CA SER A 461 -47.21 -12.43 10.24
C SER A 461 -48.52 -11.71 10.61
N ASN A 462 -48.90 -10.67 9.85
CA ASN A 462 -50.17 -9.95 10.01
C ASN A 462 -51.33 -10.54 9.16
N SER A 463 -51.04 -11.42 8.21
CA SER A 463 -52.02 -12.01 7.27
C SER A 463 -52.79 -13.21 7.80
N THR A 464 -52.32 -13.82 8.90
CA THR A 464 -52.89 -15.03 9.50
C THR A 464 -52.91 -14.91 11.03
N SER A 465 -53.88 -15.56 11.67
CA SER A 465 -54.01 -15.59 13.14
C SER A 465 -53.14 -16.65 13.82
N ASP A 466 -52.50 -17.54 13.06
CA ASP A 466 -51.50 -18.51 13.55
C ASP A 466 -50.29 -18.54 12.60
N PRO A 467 -49.47 -17.47 12.58
CA PRO A 467 -48.28 -17.43 11.75
C PRO A 467 -47.23 -18.40 12.31
N THR A 468 -46.60 -19.16 11.43
CA THR A 468 -45.55 -20.13 11.80
C THR A 468 -44.31 -19.95 10.92
N ALA A 469 -43.16 -20.33 11.47
CA ALA A 469 -41.89 -20.33 10.76
C ALA A 469 -40.97 -21.45 11.26
N VAL A 470 -39.95 -21.77 10.46
CA VAL A 470 -38.80 -22.55 10.89
C VAL A 470 -37.52 -21.91 10.37
N ILE A 471 -36.55 -21.75 11.27
CA ILE A 471 -35.18 -21.36 10.96
C ILE A 471 -34.38 -22.65 10.83
N TYR A 472 -33.87 -22.93 9.64
CA TYR A 472 -33.05 -24.12 9.42
C TYR A 472 -31.63 -23.92 9.95
N LYS A 473 -30.92 -25.04 10.18
CA LYS A 473 -29.45 -25.04 10.18
C LYS A 473 -28.99 -24.40 8.86
N THR A 474 -27.95 -23.58 8.89
CA THR A 474 -27.44 -22.88 7.69
C THR A 474 -27.16 -23.86 6.57
N VAL A 475 -27.36 -23.38 5.34
CA VAL A 475 -26.76 -23.95 4.14
C VAL A 475 -25.96 -22.86 3.42
N ASP A 476 -24.68 -23.11 3.20
CA ASP A 476 -23.83 -22.29 2.37
C ASP A 476 -23.83 -22.85 0.96
N TYR A 477 -23.33 -22.03 0.06
CA TYR A 477 -23.13 -22.40 -1.33
C TYR A 477 -22.07 -21.49 -1.90
N LEU A 478 -21.30 -21.98 -2.86
CA LEU A 478 -20.45 -21.11 -3.65
C LEU A 478 -21.35 -20.24 -4.54
N ASP A 479 -21.44 -18.96 -4.23
CA ASP A 479 -22.17 -17.94 -4.99
C ASP A 479 -21.27 -17.35 -6.10
N GLY A 480 -21.84 -16.71 -7.13
CA GLY A 480 -21.11 -16.16 -8.29
C GLY A 480 -20.86 -14.63 -8.29
N SER A 481 -21.72 -13.85 -7.65
CA SER A 481 -21.76 -12.37 -7.63
C SER A 481 -20.50 -11.56 -7.25
N SER A 482 -19.65 -12.05 -6.35
CA SER A 482 -18.58 -11.28 -5.72
C SER A 482 -17.37 -11.12 -6.66
N PRO A 483 -16.59 -10.02 -6.56
CA PRO A 483 -16.10 -9.53 -5.29
C PRO A 483 -15.86 -8.01 -5.21
N TYR A 484 -16.84 -7.34 -4.63
CA TYR A 484 -16.75 -5.97 -4.17
C TYR A 484 -15.92 -5.87 -2.86
N VAL A 485 -16.09 -4.83 -2.04
CA VAL A 485 -15.47 -4.73 -0.71
C VAL A 485 -16.58 -4.81 0.34
N VAL A 486 -16.37 -5.59 1.43
CA VAL A 486 -17.33 -5.67 2.57
C VAL A 486 -17.77 -4.30 3.01
N TYR A 487 -19.07 -4.09 3.20
CA TYR A 487 -19.60 -2.81 3.69
C TYR A 487 -18.80 -2.29 4.89
N PHE A 488 -18.52 -3.16 5.87
CA PHE A 488 -17.80 -2.81 7.08
C PHE A 488 -16.30 -2.53 6.91
N SER A 489 -15.60 -3.01 5.86
CA SER A 489 -14.14 -2.78 5.80
C SER A 489 -13.90 -1.30 5.67
N SER A 490 -13.10 -0.78 6.58
CA SER A 490 -12.48 0.51 6.46
C SER A 490 -11.89 0.67 5.07
N ARG A 491 -12.23 1.79 4.42
CA ARG A 491 -11.93 2.08 3.03
C ARG A 491 -11.81 3.57 2.77
N GLY A 492 -11.48 3.91 1.54
CA GLY A 492 -11.13 5.26 1.15
C GLY A 492 -9.80 5.70 1.73
N TYR A 493 -9.68 6.99 2.06
CA TYR A 493 -8.37 7.60 2.26
C TYR A 493 -7.77 7.26 3.62
N ASN A 494 -6.45 7.44 3.71
CA ASN A 494 -5.76 7.61 4.97
C ASN A 494 -6.15 8.97 5.58
N PRO A 495 -6.90 9.06 6.69
CA PRO A 495 -7.43 10.33 7.19
C PRO A 495 -6.39 11.28 7.82
N ILE A 496 -5.11 10.87 7.88
CA ILE A 496 -3.98 11.68 8.35
C ILE A 496 -3.14 12.20 7.16
N THR A 497 -3.09 11.47 6.05
CA THR A 497 -2.62 11.95 4.73
C THR A 497 -3.70 11.66 3.67
N PRO A 498 -4.74 12.52 3.56
CA PRO A 498 -6.01 12.25 2.85
C PRO A 498 -5.89 11.93 1.37
N ASP A 499 -4.75 12.26 0.77
CA ASP A 499 -4.51 12.08 -0.66
C ASP A 499 -4.42 10.59 -1.05
N ILE A 500 -4.05 9.70 -0.11
CA ILE A 500 -3.88 8.26 -0.35
C ILE A 500 -5.25 7.54 -0.45
N LEU A 501 -5.94 7.66 -1.60
CA LEU A 501 -7.23 7.03 -1.93
C LEU A 501 -7.13 6.14 -3.20
N LYS A 502 -8.20 5.39 -3.51
CA LYS A 502 -8.28 4.33 -4.53
C LYS A 502 -9.66 4.30 -5.23
N VAL A 503 -9.67 4.54 -6.54
CA VAL A 503 -10.65 4.13 -7.58
C VAL A 503 -12.00 4.87 -7.70
N LYS A 504 -12.31 5.26 -8.96
CA LYS A 504 -13.66 5.50 -9.53
C LYS A 504 -13.66 5.05 -11.01
N ASN A 505 -14.81 4.72 -11.62
CA ASN A 505 -14.89 4.22 -13.00
C ASN A 505 -16.34 4.29 -13.57
N GLU A 506 -16.52 4.61 -14.85
CA GLU A 506 -17.60 4.07 -15.73
C GLU A 506 -17.51 4.58 -17.19
N VAL A 507 -17.85 3.71 -18.16
CA VAL A 507 -18.04 4.02 -19.59
C VAL A 507 -19.07 3.07 -20.19
N ALA A 508 -19.96 3.55 -21.07
CA ALA A 508 -20.77 2.70 -21.94
C ALA A 508 -21.04 3.38 -23.30
N LEU A 509 -20.50 2.81 -24.39
CA LEU A 509 -21.05 2.89 -25.77
C LEU A 509 -20.19 2.07 -26.76
N SER A 510 -20.64 0.87 -27.11
CA SER A 510 -20.12 0.11 -28.27
C SER A 510 -21.18 -0.80 -28.91
N SER A 511 -22.46 -0.44 -28.75
CA SER A 511 -23.63 -1.19 -29.22
C SER A 511 -23.94 -0.91 -30.70
N LEU A 512 -22.97 -1.15 -31.59
CA LEU A 512 -23.11 -0.97 -33.04
C LEU A 512 -22.54 -2.17 -33.81
N THR A 513 -23.36 -2.74 -34.68
CA THR A 513 -23.06 -3.91 -35.53
C THR A 513 -22.50 -3.49 -36.90
N GLY A 514 -21.46 -4.17 -37.41
CA GLY A 514 -21.10 -4.04 -38.84
C GLY A 514 -19.71 -4.49 -39.31
N VAL A 515 -18.71 -4.65 -38.43
CA VAL A 515 -17.30 -4.98 -38.81
C VAL A 515 -16.79 -6.10 -37.89
N VAL A 516 -16.36 -7.31 -38.29
CA VAL A 516 -15.68 -7.88 -39.49
C VAL A 516 -14.14 -7.89 -39.35
N SER A 517 -13.56 -9.10 -39.24
CA SER A 517 -12.18 -9.41 -38.81
C SER A 517 -11.16 -9.63 -39.95
N ILE A 518 -9.84 -9.53 -39.68
CA ILE A 518 -8.73 -10.15 -40.47
C ILE A 518 -7.40 -10.17 -39.67
N PHE A 519 -6.41 -11.00 -40.07
CA PHE A 519 -5.15 -11.29 -39.34
C PHE A 519 -3.90 -11.32 -40.26
N ARG A 520 -2.67 -11.37 -39.69
CA ARG A 520 -1.53 -12.14 -40.25
C ARG A 520 -0.42 -12.46 -39.21
N ASP A 521 0.58 -13.25 -39.64
CA ASP A 521 1.51 -14.07 -38.86
C ASP A 521 2.99 -13.83 -39.26
N GLU A 522 3.92 -13.92 -38.31
CA GLU A 522 5.40 -13.93 -38.48
C GLU A 522 6.10 -14.46 -37.21
N SER A 523 7.27 -15.10 -37.34
CA SER A 523 8.02 -15.69 -36.20
C SER A 523 9.08 -14.76 -35.61
N TYR A 524 9.16 -14.68 -34.28
CA TYR A 524 10.11 -13.82 -33.56
C TYR A 524 10.86 -14.59 -32.46
N GLN A 525 12.11 -14.19 -32.19
CA GLN A 525 12.89 -14.73 -31.07
C GLN A 525 12.41 -14.14 -29.73
N LEU A 526 12.18 -15.00 -28.74
CA LEU A 526 11.85 -14.62 -27.36
C LEU A 526 13.05 -13.89 -26.74
N GLN A 527 12.91 -12.63 -26.32
CA GLN A 527 14.08 -11.79 -25.99
C GLN A 527 13.85 -10.78 -24.86
N THR A 528 14.74 -10.78 -23.87
CA THR A 528 14.72 -9.97 -22.64
C THR A 528 15.14 -8.53 -22.86
N THR A 529 16.17 -8.37 -23.69
CA THR A 529 16.76 -7.18 -24.35
C THR A 529 15.80 -6.03 -24.70
N ARG A 530 14.50 -6.33 -24.90
CA ARG A 530 13.61 -5.55 -25.76
C ARG A 530 13.47 -4.07 -25.45
N SER A 531 13.50 -3.62 -24.19
CA SER A 531 13.14 -2.23 -23.86
C SER A 531 14.05 -1.18 -24.51
N TRP A 532 15.35 -1.47 -24.62
CA TRP A 532 16.32 -0.60 -25.30
C TRP A 532 16.17 -0.64 -26.82
N ASP A 533 16.01 -1.83 -27.42
CA ASP A 533 15.79 -1.97 -28.86
C ASP A 533 14.47 -1.30 -29.30
N PHE A 534 13.42 -1.39 -28.48
CA PHE A 534 12.11 -0.79 -28.68
C PHE A 534 12.14 0.75 -28.75
N ILE A 535 12.98 1.40 -27.94
CA ILE A 535 13.23 2.85 -28.02
C ILE A 535 14.33 3.23 -29.02
N GLY A 536 14.67 2.33 -29.96
CA GLY A 536 15.62 2.60 -31.04
C GLY A 536 17.09 2.61 -30.61
N PHE A 537 17.42 1.98 -29.49
CA PHE A 537 18.75 2.04 -28.88
C PHE A 537 19.41 0.63 -28.81
N PRO A 538 19.89 0.10 -29.94
CA PRO A 538 20.35 -1.29 -30.07
C PRO A 538 21.72 -1.55 -29.42
N GLN A 539 22.12 -2.83 -29.32
CA GLN A 539 23.35 -3.21 -28.63
C GLN A 539 24.59 -2.47 -29.15
N ASN A 540 24.69 -2.31 -30.48
CA ASN A 540 25.79 -1.73 -31.25
C ASN A 540 25.72 -0.20 -31.48
N VAL A 541 24.93 0.53 -30.68
CA VAL A 541 24.95 2.00 -30.68
C VAL A 541 26.37 2.54 -30.40
N GLU A 542 26.73 3.69 -30.99
CA GLU A 542 28.00 4.37 -30.75
C GLU A 542 28.19 4.67 -29.26
N ARG A 543 29.39 4.46 -28.72
CA ARG A 543 29.72 4.76 -27.31
C ARG A 543 31.14 5.29 -27.20
N LEU A 544 31.31 6.41 -26.52
CA LEU A 544 32.62 7.00 -26.26
C LEU A 544 33.31 6.30 -25.08
N ALA A 545 34.64 6.29 -25.09
CA ALA A 545 35.43 5.76 -23.97
C ALA A 545 35.10 6.47 -22.63
N LEU A 546 34.70 7.75 -22.68
CA LEU A 546 34.25 8.54 -21.54
C LEU A 546 33.03 7.96 -20.80
N GLU A 547 32.24 7.06 -21.40
CA GLU A 547 31.19 6.34 -20.69
C GLU A 547 31.76 5.61 -19.45
N ARG A 548 33.01 5.15 -19.50
CA ARG A 548 33.73 4.51 -18.39
C ARG A 548 34.12 5.45 -17.26
N ASP A 549 34.07 6.76 -17.49
CA ASP A 549 34.38 7.78 -16.47
C ASP A 549 33.13 8.39 -15.85
N ILE A 550 31.93 8.13 -16.40
CA ILE A 550 30.65 8.53 -15.80
C ILE A 550 30.36 7.71 -14.55
N ILE A 551 29.93 8.38 -13.48
CA ILE A 551 29.61 7.81 -12.17
C ILE A 551 28.16 8.15 -11.83
N ILE A 552 27.32 7.14 -11.59
CA ILE A 552 25.89 7.34 -11.35
C ILE A 552 25.54 6.98 -9.90
N GLY A 553 24.91 7.92 -9.20
CA GLY A 553 24.39 7.72 -7.86
C GLY A 553 23.03 7.02 -7.88
N MET A 554 22.97 5.80 -7.37
CA MET A 554 21.73 5.04 -7.21
C MET A 554 21.19 5.23 -5.81
N LEU A 555 20.15 6.06 -5.66
CA LEU A 555 19.45 6.30 -4.39
C LEU A 555 18.22 5.36 -4.31
N ASP A 556 18.42 4.18 -3.71
CA ASP A 556 17.48 3.05 -3.75
C ASP A 556 17.65 2.13 -2.50
N THR A 557 17.29 0.86 -2.60
CA THR A 557 17.38 -0.22 -1.59
C THR A 557 18.74 -0.90 -1.48
N GLY A 558 19.71 -0.49 -2.31
CA GLY A 558 21.09 -1.02 -2.32
C GLY A 558 21.47 -1.64 -3.66
N ILE A 559 22.38 -2.63 -3.63
CA ILE A 559 22.74 -3.43 -4.81
C ILE A 559 23.13 -4.86 -4.43
N TRP A 560 22.89 -5.85 -5.29
CA TRP A 560 23.46 -7.20 -5.15
C TRP A 560 24.75 -7.33 -5.99
N PRO A 561 25.95 -7.19 -5.41
CA PRO A 561 27.18 -6.99 -6.18
C PRO A 561 27.66 -8.21 -6.98
N GLU A 562 27.29 -9.44 -6.59
CA GLU A 562 27.63 -10.67 -7.33
C GLU A 562 26.72 -10.93 -8.54
N SER A 563 25.85 -9.99 -8.92
CA SER A 563 25.12 -10.08 -10.18
C SER A 563 26.09 -9.97 -11.36
N GLU A 564 25.94 -10.81 -12.37
CA GLU A 564 26.67 -10.73 -13.63
C GLU A 564 26.55 -9.36 -14.30
N SER A 565 25.41 -8.68 -14.13
CA SER A 565 25.19 -7.30 -14.58
C SER A 565 26.13 -6.27 -13.91
N PHE A 566 26.86 -6.64 -12.85
CA PHE A 566 27.85 -5.79 -12.19
C PHE A 566 29.28 -6.37 -12.19
N ASN A 567 29.54 -7.36 -13.05
CA ASN A 567 30.89 -7.77 -13.39
C ASN A 567 31.70 -6.58 -13.93
N ASP A 568 32.95 -6.43 -13.48
CA ASP A 568 33.86 -5.35 -13.84
C ASP A 568 34.98 -5.76 -14.81
N THR A 569 34.91 -6.99 -15.36
CA THR A 569 35.80 -7.46 -16.42
C THR A 569 35.89 -6.45 -17.58
N GLY A 570 37.09 -5.93 -17.84
CA GLY A 570 37.34 -4.94 -18.90
C GLY A 570 37.21 -3.46 -18.47
N LEU A 571 36.83 -3.19 -17.22
CA LEU A 571 36.95 -1.86 -16.60
C LEU A 571 38.31 -1.70 -15.93
N GLY A 572 38.92 -0.52 -16.10
CA GLY A 572 40.10 -0.11 -15.33
C GLY A 572 39.72 0.37 -13.92
N PRO A 573 40.67 0.88 -13.12
CA PRO A 573 40.38 1.41 -11.78
C PRO A 573 39.29 2.51 -11.79
N PRO A 574 38.69 2.83 -10.62
CA PRO A 574 37.76 3.96 -10.50
C PRO A 574 38.40 5.29 -10.97
N PRO A 575 37.64 6.22 -11.55
CA PRO A 575 38.19 7.51 -12.00
C PRO A 575 38.81 8.29 -10.84
N ALA A 576 40.00 8.88 -11.03
CA ALA A 576 40.78 9.50 -9.95
C ALA A 576 40.11 10.71 -9.25
N ARG A 577 38.99 11.22 -9.79
CA ARG A 577 38.14 12.25 -9.17
C ARG A 577 37.17 11.70 -8.10
N TRP A 578 36.97 10.39 -8.06
CA TRP A 578 36.03 9.71 -7.17
C TRP A 578 36.53 9.75 -5.73
N LYS A 579 35.68 10.23 -4.81
CA LYS A 579 36.03 10.34 -3.38
C LYS A 579 35.24 9.39 -2.48
N GLY A 580 34.19 8.77 -3.02
CA GLY A 580 33.27 7.95 -2.24
C GLY A 580 33.85 6.64 -1.77
N ILE A 581 33.45 6.26 -0.56
CA ILE A 581 33.96 5.07 0.12
C ILE A 581 33.18 3.80 -0.27
N CYS A 582 33.84 2.65 -0.14
CA CYS A 582 33.12 1.39 0.05
C CYS A 582 32.90 1.16 1.54
N GLN A 583 31.64 1.15 1.98
CA GLN A 583 31.27 0.75 3.34
C GLN A 583 31.26 -0.79 3.42
N SER A 584 32.45 -1.38 3.33
CA SER A 584 32.65 -2.83 3.28
C SER A 584 32.21 -3.52 4.57
N SER A 585 31.74 -4.77 4.43
CA SER A 585 31.40 -5.66 5.54
C SER A 585 31.80 -7.09 5.17
N SER A 586 31.66 -8.05 6.09
CA SER A 586 31.88 -9.48 5.80
C SER A 586 31.06 -10.01 4.61
N ASN A 587 29.98 -9.31 4.25
CA ASN A 587 29.05 -9.68 3.19
C ASN A 587 28.94 -8.59 2.11
N PHE A 588 29.86 -7.61 2.02
CA PHE A 588 29.82 -6.60 0.94
C PHE A 588 31.19 -6.03 0.60
N THR A 589 31.56 -6.09 -0.68
CA THR A 589 32.79 -5.53 -1.25
C THR A 589 32.48 -4.83 -2.57
N CYS A 590 33.18 -3.73 -2.83
CA CYS A 590 33.12 -2.98 -4.09
C CYS A 590 34.11 -3.57 -5.11
N ASN A 591 33.88 -3.29 -6.40
CA ASN A 591 34.76 -3.65 -7.51
C ASN A 591 34.92 -2.44 -8.46
N ASN A 592 35.50 -2.62 -9.65
CA ASN A 592 35.67 -1.51 -10.58
C ASN A 592 34.36 -1.08 -11.28
N LYS A 593 33.24 -1.81 -11.08
CA LYS A 593 31.90 -1.46 -11.59
C LYS A 593 31.09 -0.71 -10.54
N ILE A 594 30.96 -1.28 -9.35
CA ILE A 594 30.35 -0.69 -8.15
C ILE A 594 31.49 -0.07 -7.35
N ILE A 595 31.83 1.18 -7.64
CA ILE A 595 33.07 1.83 -7.16
C ILE A 595 32.97 2.43 -5.75
N GLY A 596 31.77 2.53 -5.21
CA GLY A 596 31.53 2.92 -3.83
C GLY A 596 30.08 2.64 -3.44
N ALA A 597 29.86 2.49 -2.14
CA ALA A 597 28.61 2.01 -1.61
C ALA A 597 28.45 2.40 -0.14
N ARG A 598 27.34 3.04 0.21
CA ARG A 598 27.02 3.56 1.54
C ARG A 598 25.57 3.17 1.90
N PHE A 599 25.26 3.01 3.19
CA PHE A 599 23.88 2.77 3.64
C PHE A 599 23.41 3.77 4.71
N TYR A 600 22.24 4.33 4.46
CA TYR A 600 21.65 5.43 5.21
C TYR A 600 20.53 4.91 6.08
N SER A 601 20.89 4.26 7.16
CA SER A 601 19.89 3.78 8.10
C SER A 601 19.37 4.89 9.02
N ALA A 602 19.88 6.12 9.04
CA ALA A 602 19.44 7.14 10.04
C ALA A 602 19.45 6.62 11.51
N ARG A 603 20.36 5.69 11.83
CA ARG A 603 20.43 4.90 13.08
C ARG A 603 19.23 3.94 13.27
N GLN A 604 18.74 3.36 12.17
CA GLN A 604 17.87 2.18 12.12
C GLN A 604 18.78 0.95 12.27
N PRO A 605 18.69 0.18 13.37
CA PRO A 605 19.45 -1.07 13.52
C PRO A 605 18.89 -2.10 12.52
N PRO A 606 19.71 -2.55 11.54
CA PRO A 606 19.26 -3.27 10.36
C PRO A 606 18.81 -4.71 10.66
N ALA A 607 18.45 -5.43 9.60
CA ALA A 607 17.06 -5.81 9.50
C ALA A 607 16.87 -7.32 9.17
N ALA A 608 15.74 -7.94 9.51
CA ALA A 608 15.59 -9.38 9.40
C ALA A 608 15.45 -9.83 7.94
N GLY A 609 16.43 -10.60 7.45
CA GLY A 609 16.61 -10.87 6.02
C GLY A 609 17.33 -9.76 5.25
N GLU A 610 17.65 -8.65 5.92
CA GLU A 610 18.14 -7.40 5.34
C GLU A 610 19.55 -7.05 5.85
N PHE A 611 20.41 -6.56 4.96
CA PHE A 611 21.82 -6.43 5.29
C PHE A 611 22.19 -5.13 6.00
N ALA A 612 23.05 -5.25 7.01
CA ALA A 612 23.76 -4.16 7.69
C ALA A 612 24.86 -3.51 6.83
N SER A 613 24.57 -3.34 5.54
CA SER A 613 25.51 -2.93 4.49
C SER A 613 24.71 -2.41 3.28
N PRO A 614 25.38 -1.86 2.25
CA PRO A 614 24.74 -1.44 1.00
C PRO A 614 24.14 -2.58 0.16
N ARG A 615 24.21 -3.85 0.60
CA ARG A 615 23.63 -5.00 -0.11
C ARG A 615 22.11 -4.92 -0.21
N ASP A 616 21.56 -5.14 -1.39
CA ASP A 616 20.12 -5.20 -1.65
C ASP A 616 19.53 -6.59 -1.34
N SER A 617 18.47 -6.60 -0.55
CA SER A 617 17.72 -7.80 -0.15
C SER A 617 16.28 -7.82 -0.69
N GLN A 618 15.82 -6.73 -1.31
CA GLN A 618 14.49 -6.61 -1.93
C GLN A 618 14.53 -6.90 -3.43
N GLY A 619 15.64 -6.57 -4.11
CA GLY A 619 15.82 -6.72 -5.56
C GLY A 619 15.59 -5.43 -6.35
N HIS A 620 14.86 -4.44 -5.80
CA HIS A 620 14.51 -3.21 -6.50
C HIS A 620 15.75 -2.38 -6.90
N GLY A 621 16.68 -2.14 -5.97
CA GLY A 621 17.92 -1.40 -6.26
C GLY A 621 18.85 -2.13 -7.21
N THR A 622 18.88 -3.46 -7.16
CA THR A 622 19.55 -4.31 -8.15
C THR A 622 18.92 -4.15 -9.54
N HIS A 623 17.59 -4.09 -9.62
CA HIS A 623 16.84 -3.94 -10.87
C HIS A 623 17.00 -2.55 -11.48
N THR A 624 16.87 -1.48 -10.68
CA THR A 624 17.07 -0.11 -11.16
C THR A 624 18.51 0.14 -11.57
N ALA A 625 19.51 -0.27 -10.78
CA ALA A 625 20.93 -0.08 -11.10
C ALA A 625 21.37 -0.85 -12.35
N SER A 626 20.86 -2.07 -12.55
CA SER A 626 21.12 -2.83 -13.78
C SER A 626 20.35 -2.29 -14.99
N THR A 627 19.16 -1.69 -14.80
CA THR A 627 18.46 -0.95 -15.86
C THR A 627 19.23 0.31 -16.28
N VAL A 628 19.85 1.06 -15.36
CA VAL A 628 20.68 2.22 -15.73
C VAL A 628 21.97 1.76 -16.42
N ALA A 629 22.73 0.88 -15.77
CA ALA A 629 24.14 0.68 -16.05
C ALA A 629 24.57 -0.79 -15.94
N GLY A 630 23.67 -1.76 -16.08
CA GLY A 630 24.04 -3.17 -16.15
C GLY A 630 25.01 -3.46 -17.30
N GLY A 631 26.06 -4.23 -17.03
CA GLY A 631 26.93 -4.82 -18.03
C GLY A 631 26.17 -5.73 -18.99
N LEU A 632 26.83 -6.14 -20.09
CA LEU A 632 26.24 -7.09 -21.03
C LEU A 632 26.20 -8.49 -20.40
N ALA A 633 25.00 -8.96 -20.05
CA ALA A 633 24.80 -10.26 -19.41
C ALA A 633 24.00 -11.20 -20.33
N PRO A 634 24.66 -12.13 -21.05
CA PRO A 634 24.03 -12.99 -22.07
C PRO A 634 23.18 -14.11 -21.45
N ALA A 635 22.19 -14.61 -22.20
CA ALA A 635 21.23 -15.63 -21.76
C ALA A 635 20.44 -15.26 -20.47
N ALA A 636 20.40 -13.97 -20.13
CA ALA A 636 19.52 -13.44 -19.10
C ALA A 636 18.07 -13.72 -19.46
N SER A 637 17.35 -14.40 -18.58
CA SER A 637 15.92 -14.68 -18.75
C SER A 637 15.26 -14.91 -17.39
N LEU A 638 13.96 -14.67 -17.31
CA LEU A 638 13.16 -15.15 -16.20
C LEU A 638 12.57 -16.50 -16.60
N TYR A 639 13.23 -17.61 -16.25
CA TYR A 639 12.83 -18.97 -16.65
C TYR A 639 12.57 -19.12 -18.17
N GLY A 640 13.46 -18.54 -18.99
CA GLY A 640 13.36 -18.54 -20.45
C GLY A 640 12.38 -17.52 -21.04
N PHE A 641 11.70 -16.72 -20.23
CA PHE A 641 10.90 -15.58 -20.71
C PHE A 641 11.73 -14.33 -20.86
N GLY A 642 11.68 -13.80 -22.09
CA GLY A 642 12.74 -13.07 -22.75
C GLY A 642 14.08 -13.81 -22.64
N ASN A 643 14.65 -14.27 -23.74
CA ASN A 643 15.95 -14.95 -23.71
C ASN A 643 16.99 -14.17 -24.53
N GLY A 644 17.88 -13.45 -23.86
CA GLY A 644 18.78 -12.51 -24.54
C GLY A 644 19.84 -11.90 -23.63
N THR A 645 20.48 -10.83 -24.11
CA THR A 645 21.50 -10.08 -23.39
C THR A 645 20.85 -8.97 -22.55
N ALA A 646 20.72 -9.16 -21.24
CA ALA A 646 20.34 -8.04 -20.37
C ALA A 646 21.46 -6.98 -20.37
N ARG A 647 21.09 -5.70 -20.32
CA ARG A 647 22.01 -4.56 -20.21
C ARG A 647 21.31 -3.31 -19.69
N GLY A 648 22.10 -2.38 -19.16
CA GLY A 648 21.66 -1.02 -18.92
C GLY A 648 21.84 -0.10 -20.13
N GLY A 649 21.36 1.14 -20.00
CA GLY A 649 21.55 2.21 -20.98
C GLY A 649 23.03 2.59 -21.19
N VAL A 650 23.84 2.54 -20.12
CA VAL A 650 25.31 2.78 -20.16
C VAL A 650 26.09 1.63 -19.49
N PRO A 651 26.30 0.50 -20.19
CA PRO A 651 26.95 -0.69 -19.62
C PRO A 651 28.39 -0.47 -19.12
N SER A 652 29.08 0.56 -19.57
CA SER A 652 30.47 0.87 -19.17
C SER A 652 30.57 1.80 -17.96
N ALA A 653 29.49 2.51 -17.59
CA ALA A 653 29.49 3.51 -16.53
C ALA A 653 29.66 2.91 -15.13
N ARG A 654 30.18 3.71 -14.20
CA ARG A 654 30.39 3.31 -12.80
C ARG A 654 29.13 3.54 -11.98
N ILE A 655 28.92 2.67 -10.99
CA ILE A 655 27.78 2.73 -10.08
C ILE A 655 28.29 3.12 -8.69
N ALA A 656 27.66 4.12 -8.08
CA ALA A 656 27.83 4.49 -6.69
C ALA A 656 26.49 4.30 -5.97
N VAL A 657 26.46 3.50 -4.91
CA VAL A 657 25.22 3.00 -4.31
C VAL A 657 24.93 3.67 -2.98
N TYR A 658 23.76 4.30 -2.88
CA TYR A 658 23.31 5.02 -1.70
C TYR A 658 22.01 4.39 -1.23
N LYS A 659 22.15 3.42 -0.32
CA LYS A 659 21.02 2.65 0.19
C LYS A 659 20.21 3.51 1.18
N ILE A 660 19.21 4.20 0.66
CA ILE A 660 18.31 5.14 1.37
C ILE A 660 16.96 4.55 1.73
N CYS A 661 16.52 3.58 0.93
CA CYS A 661 15.32 2.82 1.13
C CYS A 661 15.70 1.51 1.83
N LEU A 662 14.84 1.05 2.71
CA LEU A 662 14.99 -0.23 3.40
C LEU A 662 13.63 -0.95 3.33
N PRO A 663 13.57 -2.28 3.51
CA PRO A 663 12.36 -3.06 3.23
C PRO A 663 11.14 -2.50 3.92
N GLU A 664 9.99 -2.63 3.27
CA GLU A 664 8.70 -2.36 3.91
C GLU A 664 8.69 -3.09 5.26
N PRO A 665 8.48 -2.34 6.36
CA PRO A 665 7.74 -1.09 6.36
C PRO A 665 8.62 0.20 6.29
N ILE A 666 9.96 0.18 6.23
CA ILE A 666 10.78 1.42 6.35
C ILE A 666 10.48 2.43 5.24
N GLY A 667 10.32 1.94 4.00
CA GLY A 667 10.34 2.79 2.83
C GLY A 667 11.64 3.58 2.74
N CYS A 668 11.57 4.84 2.29
CA CYS A 668 12.72 5.71 2.10
C CYS A 668 12.64 6.93 3.04
N LEU A 669 13.50 6.99 4.06
CA LEU A 669 13.42 8.03 5.09
C LEU A 669 13.92 9.38 4.58
N ALA A 670 13.19 10.46 4.85
CA ALA A 670 13.56 11.84 4.45
C ALA A 670 14.99 12.25 4.86
N SER A 671 15.41 11.87 6.07
CA SER A 671 16.77 12.11 6.57
C SER A 671 17.84 11.27 5.87
N SER A 672 17.47 10.07 5.40
CA SER A 672 18.37 9.18 4.65
C SER A 672 18.53 9.68 3.21
N ILE A 673 17.44 10.11 2.58
CA ILE A 673 17.42 10.77 1.28
C ILE A 673 18.37 11.98 1.29
N LEU A 674 18.20 12.91 2.24
CA LEU A 674 19.03 14.11 2.31
C LEU A 674 20.52 13.80 2.59
N ALA A 675 20.82 12.87 3.50
CA ALA A 675 22.20 12.46 3.79
C ALA A 675 22.88 11.78 2.59
N ALA A 676 22.13 11.02 1.78
CA ALA A 676 22.63 10.42 0.56
C ALA A 676 22.83 11.43 -0.57
N PHE A 677 21.98 12.46 -0.70
CA PHE A 677 22.22 13.55 -1.63
C PHE A 677 23.51 14.31 -1.28
N ASP A 678 23.71 14.64 -0.01
CA ASP A 678 24.90 15.35 0.49
C ASP A 678 26.19 14.55 0.21
N ASP A 679 26.24 13.28 0.64
CA ASP A 679 27.36 12.37 0.34
C ASP A 679 27.55 12.17 -1.18
N ALA A 680 26.48 12.01 -1.99
CA ALA A 680 26.62 11.76 -3.42
C ALA A 680 27.20 12.96 -4.19
N ILE A 681 26.80 14.18 -3.80
CA ILE A 681 27.35 15.43 -4.33
C ILE A 681 28.83 15.56 -3.91
N ALA A 682 29.17 15.26 -2.66
CA ALA A 682 30.54 15.34 -2.15
C ALA A 682 31.50 14.30 -2.78
N ASP A 683 31.02 13.06 -2.93
CA ASP A 683 31.72 11.90 -3.50
C ASP A 683 32.02 12.07 -4.99
N GLY A 684 31.18 12.84 -5.70
CA GLY A 684 31.41 13.31 -7.07
C GLY A 684 30.68 12.54 -8.16
N VAL A 685 29.43 12.12 -7.92
CA VAL A 685 28.57 11.52 -8.96
C VAL A 685 28.20 12.55 -10.04
N ASP A 686 27.89 12.09 -11.26
CA ASP A 686 27.50 12.95 -12.37
C ASP A 686 26.00 13.15 -12.52
N ILE A 687 25.24 12.12 -12.16
CA ILE A 687 23.78 12.00 -12.28
C ILE A 687 23.30 11.14 -11.11
N ILE A 688 22.11 11.45 -10.58
CA ILE A 688 21.41 10.67 -9.57
C ILE A 688 20.15 10.04 -10.17
N SER A 689 19.96 8.75 -9.90
CA SER A 689 18.72 8.00 -10.15
C SER A 689 17.99 7.80 -8.84
N LEU A 690 16.72 8.22 -8.75
CA LEU A 690 15.92 8.14 -7.54
C LEU A 690 14.52 7.58 -7.87
N SER A 691 14.40 6.26 -7.79
CA SER A 691 13.17 5.51 -8.07
C SER A 691 12.21 5.46 -6.87
N ALA A 692 12.02 6.61 -6.22
CA ALA A 692 11.19 6.79 -5.04
C ALA A 692 10.54 8.19 -5.02
N GLY A 693 9.54 8.39 -4.16
CA GLY A 693 8.85 9.67 -4.00
C GLY A 693 7.73 9.58 -2.96
N ALA A 694 7.30 10.73 -2.45
CA ALA A 694 6.00 10.82 -1.77
C ALA A 694 4.87 10.49 -2.77
N SER A 695 3.72 10.04 -2.28
CA SER A 695 2.57 9.78 -3.16
C SER A 695 2.02 11.07 -3.79
N PHE A 696 2.25 12.23 -3.16
CA PHE A 696 1.73 13.54 -3.55
C PHE A 696 2.76 14.63 -3.30
N ALA A 697 2.71 15.71 -4.09
CA ALA A 697 3.68 16.78 -4.01
C ALA A 697 3.50 17.65 -2.76
N THR A 698 4.59 17.82 -2.02
CA THR A 698 4.69 18.81 -0.94
C THR A 698 5.47 20.04 -1.41
N HIS A 699 5.41 21.14 -0.67
CA HIS A 699 6.06 22.40 -1.06
C HIS A 699 7.59 22.22 -1.14
N TYR A 700 8.29 22.89 -2.07
CA TYR A 700 9.66 22.51 -2.46
C TYR A 700 10.71 22.56 -1.33
N PHE A 701 10.50 23.35 -0.27
CA PHE A 701 11.36 23.39 0.93
C PHE A 701 10.79 22.58 2.12
N GLN A 702 9.91 21.64 1.83
CA GLN A 702 9.38 20.60 2.74
C GLN A 702 9.60 19.19 2.17
N ASP A 703 9.74 19.06 0.85
CA ASP A 703 10.14 17.81 0.17
C ASP A 703 11.66 17.57 0.27
N PRO A 704 12.14 16.49 0.92
CA PRO A 704 13.57 16.14 0.98
C PRO A 704 14.18 15.86 -0.40
N ILE A 705 13.39 15.38 -1.36
CA ILE A 705 13.87 15.06 -2.72
C ILE A 705 14.04 16.35 -3.52
N ALA A 706 13.09 17.28 -3.50
CA ALA A 706 13.25 18.60 -4.11
C ALA A 706 14.44 19.36 -3.52
N ILE A 707 14.65 19.35 -2.20
CA ILE A 707 15.81 19.99 -1.55
C ILE A 707 17.11 19.33 -2.05
N GLY A 708 17.26 18.02 -1.94
CA GLY A 708 18.46 17.31 -2.37
C GLY A 708 18.77 17.51 -3.86
N ALA A 709 17.75 17.42 -4.71
CA ALA A 709 17.86 17.66 -6.14
C ALA A 709 18.19 19.12 -6.50
N PHE A 710 17.83 20.10 -5.67
CA PHE A 710 18.23 21.51 -5.86
C PHE A 710 19.73 21.68 -5.64
N HIS A 711 20.28 21.12 -4.56
CA HIS A 711 21.71 21.12 -4.29
C HIS A 711 22.50 20.30 -5.32
N ALA A 712 21.95 19.18 -5.80
CA ALA A 712 22.53 18.42 -6.92
C ALA A 712 22.59 19.27 -8.20
N MET A 713 21.48 19.93 -8.56
CA MET A 713 21.40 20.81 -9.74
C MET A 713 22.41 21.97 -9.66
N LYS A 714 22.55 22.61 -8.49
CA LYS A 714 23.57 23.66 -8.24
C LYS A 714 24.99 23.17 -8.54
N ASN A 715 25.29 21.90 -8.22
CA ASN A 715 26.59 21.27 -8.45
C ASN A 715 26.73 20.60 -9.83
N GLY A 716 25.80 20.82 -10.78
CA GLY A 716 25.88 20.27 -12.13
C GLY A 716 25.44 18.81 -12.27
N ILE A 717 24.74 18.28 -11.27
CA ILE A 717 24.26 16.90 -11.19
C ILE A 717 22.76 16.86 -11.49
N LEU A 718 22.36 16.12 -12.52
CA LEU A 718 20.93 15.91 -12.82
C LEU A 718 20.37 14.83 -11.89
N THR A 719 19.20 15.08 -11.31
CA THR A 719 18.42 14.06 -10.60
C THR A 719 17.26 13.62 -11.51
N SER A 720 17.18 12.33 -11.82
CA SER A 720 16.00 11.72 -12.43
C SER A 720 15.16 11.03 -11.35
N ASN A 721 13.85 11.28 -11.39
CA ASN A 721 12.91 10.82 -10.37
C ASN A 721 11.77 10.04 -11.03
N ALA A 722 11.34 8.96 -10.40
CA ALA A 722 10.09 8.29 -10.73
C ALA A 722 8.89 9.24 -10.54
N GLY A 723 7.97 9.31 -11.52
CA GLY A 723 6.82 10.22 -11.47
C GLY A 723 5.79 9.88 -10.38
N GLY A 724 5.75 8.61 -9.95
CA GLY A 724 4.76 8.06 -9.02
C GLY A 724 3.90 6.98 -9.67
N ASN A 725 3.37 6.07 -8.84
CA ASN A 725 2.53 4.94 -9.27
C ASN A 725 1.09 5.09 -8.71
N ALA A 726 0.57 6.32 -8.64
CA ALA A 726 -0.73 6.67 -8.05
C ALA A 726 -1.77 7.17 -9.08
N GLY A 727 -1.54 6.96 -10.38
CA GLY A 727 -2.50 7.25 -11.44
C GLY A 727 -3.70 6.30 -11.48
N PRO A 728 -4.68 6.53 -12.37
CA PRO A 728 -4.63 7.49 -13.48
C PRO A 728 -5.16 8.90 -13.15
N ASP A 729 -5.61 9.16 -11.92
CA ASP A 729 -6.22 10.44 -11.55
C ASP A 729 -5.24 11.63 -11.64
N ARG A 730 -5.76 12.85 -11.88
CA ARG A 730 -4.97 14.08 -12.03
C ARG A 730 -4.33 14.55 -10.72
N GLY A 731 -3.16 15.20 -10.83
CA GLY A 731 -2.43 15.77 -9.70
C GLY A 731 -1.73 14.73 -8.78
N THR A 732 -1.71 13.46 -9.18
CA THR A 732 -1.21 12.31 -8.39
C THR A 732 0.32 12.16 -8.38
N MET A 733 1.08 13.17 -8.82
CA MET A 733 2.54 13.16 -8.83
C MET A 733 3.14 13.70 -7.54
N GLY A 734 4.07 12.96 -6.95
CA GLY A 734 4.94 13.46 -5.86
C GLY A 734 6.11 14.29 -6.36
N ASN A 735 6.88 13.74 -7.30
CA ASN A 735 8.12 14.35 -7.79
C ASN A 735 7.83 15.45 -8.84
N VAL A 736 7.52 16.67 -8.40
CA VAL A 736 7.13 17.80 -9.28
C VAL A 736 8.12 18.96 -9.35
N SER A 737 9.29 18.87 -8.70
CA SER A 737 10.30 19.94 -8.70
C SER A 737 10.83 20.28 -10.12
N PRO A 738 10.92 21.57 -10.51
CA PRO A 738 11.32 21.96 -11.87
C PRO A 738 12.75 21.55 -12.27
N TRP A 739 13.67 21.54 -11.31
CA TRP A 739 15.08 21.18 -11.48
C TRP A 739 15.34 19.66 -11.59
N SER A 740 14.35 18.82 -11.26
CA SER A 740 14.41 17.36 -11.38
C SER A 740 13.76 16.88 -12.69
N LEU A 741 14.23 15.78 -13.27
CA LEU A 741 13.62 15.11 -14.43
C LEU A 741 12.60 14.07 -13.95
N SER A 742 11.31 14.36 -14.06
CA SER A 742 10.22 13.49 -13.56
C SER A 742 9.65 12.59 -14.66
N VAL A 743 9.67 11.27 -14.44
CA VAL A 743 9.51 10.27 -15.51
C VAL A 743 8.24 9.42 -15.35
N ALA A 744 7.40 9.38 -16.38
CA ALA A 744 6.21 8.52 -16.48
C ALA A 744 6.54 7.14 -17.09
N ALA A 745 5.72 6.13 -16.78
CA ALA A 745 5.90 4.75 -17.24
C ALA A 745 5.04 4.44 -18.47
N SER A 746 5.67 4.01 -19.57
CA SER A 746 5.00 3.56 -20.78
C SER A 746 5.10 2.05 -20.99
N THR A 747 4.17 1.50 -21.77
CA THR A 747 4.22 0.12 -22.29
C THR A 747 5.31 -0.05 -23.35
N ILE A 748 5.68 -1.32 -23.60
CA ILE A 748 6.53 -1.77 -24.72
C ILE A 748 5.72 -2.68 -25.65
N ASP A 749 6.27 -3.03 -26.82
CA ASP A 749 5.61 -3.89 -27.82
C ASP A 749 5.58 -5.39 -27.46
N ARG A 750 6.57 -5.87 -26.70
CA ARG A 750 6.55 -7.20 -26.07
C ARG A 750 5.50 -7.23 -24.96
N ARG A 751 4.55 -8.15 -25.07
CA ARG A 751 3.57 -8.47 -24.03
C ARG A 751 3.59 -9.98 -23.72
N PHE A 752 3.49 -10.34 -22.46
CA PHE A 752 3.32 -11.74 -22.07
C PHE A 752 1.83 -12.11 -22.16
N VAL A 753 1.48 -13.18 -22.88
CA VAL A 753 0.09 -13.63 -23.09
C VAL A 753 -0.07 -15.04 -22.54
N THR A 754 -1.10 -15.28 -21.72
CA THR A 754 -1.44 -16.62 -21.24
C THR A 754 -2.81 -17.04 -21.73
N GLN A 755 -2.86 -18.22 -22.35
CA GLN A 755 -4.10 -18.80 -22.84
C GLN A 755 -4.78 -19.65 -21.78
N VAL A 756 -6.10 -19.50 -21.66
CA VAL A 756 -6.98 -20.34 -20.84
C VAL A 756 -7.93 -21.07 -21.78
N GLN A 757 -7.74 -22.38 -21.95
CA GLN A 757 -8.58 -23.22 -22.80
C GLN A 757 -9.53 -24.07 -21.95
N LEU A 758 -10.83 -23.90 -22.12
CA LEU A 758 -11.88 -24.65 -21.44
C LEU A 758 -12.12 -26.02 -22.09
N GLY A 759 -12.72 -26.94 -21.32
CA GLY A 759 -12.97 -28.34 -21.71
C GLY A 759 -14.05 -28.53 -22.79
N ASN A 760 -14.84 -27.50 -23.09
CA ASN A 760 -15.69 -27.45 -24.29
C ASN A 760 -14.93 -26.98 -25.55
N GLY A 761 -13.60 -26.80 -25.47
CA GLY A 761 -12.76 -26.31 -26.55
C GLY A 761 -12.69 -24.78 -26.67
N PHE A 762 -13.54 -24.04 -25.96
CA PHE A 762 -13.56 -22.57 -26.00
C PHE A 762 -12.31 -21.99 -25.34
N GLY A 763 -11.70 -20.94 -25.92
CA GLY A 763 -10.38 -20.47 -25.48
C GLY A 763 -10.28 -18.95 -25.39
N PHE A 764 -9.70 -18.47 -24.30
CA PHE A 764 -9.40 -17.06 -24.04
C PHE A 764 -7.88 -16.83 -24.11
N SER A 765 -7.47 -15.64 -24.54
CA SER A 765 -6.06 -15.23 -24.62
C SER A 765 -5.91 -13.80 -24.12
N PHE A 766 -5.16 -13.57 -23.03
CA PHE A 766 -5.00 -12.24 -22.44
C PHE A 766 -3.66 -12.07 -21.72
N LEU A 767 -3.34 -10.85 -21.27
CA LEU A 767 -2.03 -10.48 -20.74
C LEU A 767 -1.70 -11.17 -19.41
N PHE A 768 -0.65 -11.98 -19.40
CA PHE A 768 -0.10 -12.59 -18.19
C PHE A 768 1.20 -13.39 -18.43
N GLN A 769 2.04 -13.56 -17.39
CA GLN A 769 3.30 -14.33 -17.42
C GLN A 769 3.33 -15.55 -16.46
N ASN A 770 3.59 -16.75 -16.99
CA ASN A 770 3.33 -18.05 -16.38
C ASN A 770 4.24 -19.15 -16.97
N TYR A 771 4.72 -20.05 -16.12
CA TYR A 771 5.95 -20.83 -16.33
C TYR A 771 5.77 -22.35 -16.57
N TYR A 772 4.56 -22.90 -16.53
CA TYR A 772 4.36 -24.37 -16.44
C TYR A 772 3.53 -24.95 -17.59
N ILE A 773 3.72 -26.24 -17.89
CA ILE A 773 2.97 -27.02 -18.88
C ILE A 773 2.58 -28.37 -18.26
N TRP A 774 1.31 -28.59 -17.90
CA TRP A 774 0.69 -29.91 -17.67
C TRP A 774 -0.84 -29.84 -17.85
N VAL A 775 -1.49 -30.99 -18.07
CA VAL A 775 -2.94 -31.12 -18.30
C VAL A 775 -3.57 -31.85 -17.11
N TYR A 776 -4.61 -31.29 -16.50
CA TYR A 776 -5.34 -31.92 -15.39
C TYR A 776 -6.84 -31.63 -15.41
N PHE A 777 -7.60 -32.54 -14.80
CA PHE A 777 -9.04 -32.41 -14.60
C PHE A 777 -9.38 -31.27 -13.63
N PHE A 778 -10.54 -30.70 -13.84
CA PHE A 778 -11.06 -29.52 -13.17
C PHE A 778 -12.56 -29.81 -13.00
N TYR A 779 -13.11 -29.36 -11.88
CA TYR A 779 -14.47 -29.63 -11.45
C TYR A 779 -14.98 -28.32 -10.87
N GLY A 780 -15.98 -27.72 -11.52
CA GLY A 780 -16.80 -26.71 -10.86
C GLY A 780 -17.38 -27.35 -9.60
N VAL A 781 -17.21 -26.69 -8.45
CA VAL A 781 -17.95 -27.07 -7.25
C VAL A 781 -19.30 -26.36 -7.38
N PRO A 782 -20.42 -27.09 -7.56
CA PRO A 782 -21.74 -26.47 -7.56
C PRO A 782 -21.98 -25.84 -6.19
N GLY A 783 -22.74 -24.75 -6.14
CA GLY A 783 -22.98 -24.06 -4.88
C GLY A 783 -23.86 -24.87 -3.92
N SER A 784 -23.26 -25.66 -3.02
CA SER A 784 -23.88 -26.18 -1.78
C SER A 784 -22.85 -26.76 -0.79
N SER A 785 -23.01 -26.50 0.50
CA SER A 785 -22.40 -27.16 1.68
C SER A 785 -20.85 -27.13 1.83
N PHE A 786 -20.30 -26.27 2.71
CA PHE A 786 -20.43 -26.46 4.17
C PHE A 786 -20.27 -25.16 5.05
N ASP A 787 -21.06 -25.07 6.14
CA ASP A 787 -21.59 -23.93 6.97
C ASP A 787 -20.86 -23.31 8.28
N ILE A 788 -21.60 -23.03 9.40
CA ILE A 788 -21.36 -22.31 10.73
C ILE A 788 -20.96 -20.84 10.60
N GLU A 789 -20.46 -20.20 11.66
CA GLU A 789 -21.07 -19.07 12.38
C GLU A 789 -19.98 -18.13 12.88
N SER A 790 -19.32 -17.49 11.91
CA SER A 790 -18.40 -16.37 12.09
C SER A 790 -18.39 -15.49 10.83
N ASN A 791 -18.97 -14.29 10.92
CA ASN A 791 -18.93 -13.19 9.94
C ASN A 791 -19.19 -13.58 8.47
N SER A 792 -20.35 -13.26 7.86
CA SER A 792 -20.46 -13.22 6.39
C SER A 792 -19.65 -12.10 5.70
N ALA A 793 -18.66 -11.53 6.43
CA ALA A 793 -17.23 -11.45 6.01
C ALA A 793 -16.65 -12.77 5.39
N CYS A 794 -17.58 -13.68 5.12
CA CYS A 794 -17.71 -14.93 4.42
C CYS A 794 -18.85 -14.99 3.30
N ILE A 795 -19.04 -13.97 2.43
CA ILE A 795 -19.45 -13.89 0.94
C ILE A 795 -18.40 -13.51 -0.28
N LEU A 796 -17.41 -12.57 -0.28
CA LEU A 796 -16.38 -12.19 -1.31
C LEU A 796 -14.94 -12.79 -1.24
N HIS A 797 -14.22 -12.88 -0.10
CA HIS A 797 -12.88 -13.50 0.04
C HIS A 797 -12.84 -15.04 -0.29
N LEU A 798 -13.64 -15.56 -1.24
CA LEU A 798 -13.29 -16.71 -2.10
C LEU A 798 -13.51 -16.41 -3.61
N ARG A 799 -13.89 -15.18 -3.97
CA ARG A 799 -13.86 -14.56 -5.31
C ARG A 799 -12.88 -13.37 -5.48
N LEU A 800 -12.61 -12.51 -4.50
CA LEU A 800 -11.68 -11.34 -4.57
C LEU A 800 -10.16 -11.55 -4.71
N CYS A 801 -9.66 -12.64 -4.18
CA CYS A 801 -8.31 -13.05 -3.87
C CYS A 801 -7.62 -12.08 -2.81
N LEU A 802 -7.53 -12.52 -1.53
CA LEU A 802 -6.81 -12.07 -0.26
C LEU A 802 -6.82 -13.24 0.81
N ASN A 803 -6.24 -13.21 2.06
CA ASN A 803 -5.65 -14.34 2.92
C ASN A 803 -6.45 -15.18 4.04
N ASN A 804 -6.19 -16.52 4.21
CA ASN A 804 -6.80 -17.69 4.98
C ASN A 804 -7.97 -18.76 4.59
N SER A 805 -8.20 -19.34 3.38
CA SER A 805 -9.37 -20.26 3.11
C SER A 805 -9.50 -21.31 1.96
N LEU A 806 -9.76 -20.97 0.67
CA LEU A 806 -10.64 -21.80 -0.22
C LEU A 806 -10.34 -23.26 -0.26
N ASP A 807 -11.32 -23.94 0.30
CA ASP A 807 -11.14 -25.21 0.93
C ASP A 807 -9.92 -25.96 0.42
N PRO A 808 -8.85 -26.06 1.22
CA PRO A 808 -7.62 -26.63 0.72
C PRO A 808 -7.86 -28.10 0.34
N ARG A 809 -8.96 -28.75 0.78
CA ARG A 809 -9.44 -30.02 0.21
C ARG A 809 -10.02 -29.82 -1.19
N LEU A 810 -11.02 -28.95 -1.36
CA LEU A 810 -11.78 -28.80 -2.61
C LEU A 810 -10.92 -28.32 -3.78
N VAL A 811 -9.82 -27.60 -3.53
CA VAL A 811 -8.93 -27.12 -4.60
C VAL A 811 -7.54 -27.77 -4.63
N LYS A 812 -7.23 -28.77 -3.79
CA LYS A 812 -5.98 -29.54 -3.94
C LYS A 812 -5.91 -30.13 -5.36
N GLY A 813 -4.94 -29.69 -6.16
CA GLY A 813 -4.76 -30.19 -7.52
C GLY A 813 -5.71 -29.59 -8.57
N LYS A 814 -6.46 -28.53 -8.28
CA LYS A 814 -7.41 -27.91 -9.24
C LYS A 814 -6.99 -26.53 -9.73
N ILE A 815 -7.49 -26.13 -10.89
CA ILE A 815 -7.57 -24.73 -11.29
C ILE A 815 -8.86 -24.13 -10.70
N VAL A 816 -8.87 -22.84 -10.37
CA VAL A 816 -10.07 -22.14 -9.89
C VAL A 816 -10.10 -20.68 -10.37
N LEU A 817 -11.30 -20.08 -10.35
CA LEU A 817 -11.64 -18.73 -10.79
C LEU A 817 -11.62 -17.73 -9.62
N CYS A 818 -11.05 -16.54 -9.83
CA CYS A 818 -11.22 -15.32 -9.02
C CYS A 818 -12.00 -14.28 -9.84
N ALA A 819 -12.47 -13.24 -9.14
CA ALA A 819 -12.89 -11.96 -9.68
C ALA A 819 -12.15 -10.71 -9.07
N LYS A 820 -10.97 -10.89 -8.41
CA LYS A 820 -9.80 -9.95 -8.39
C LYS A 820 -8.50 -10.78 -8.24
N GLY A 821 -7.31 -10.20 -8.43
CA GLY A 821 -6.03 -10.95 -8.47
C GLY A 821 -4.98 -10.57 -7.44
N ASP A 822 -5.00 -11.20 -6.26
CA ASP A 822 -3.84 -11.29 -5.34
C ASP A 822 -2.96 -12.49 -5.72
N ARG A 823 -1.65 -12.37 -5.43
CA ARG A 823 -0.54 -13.18 -5.89
C ARG A 823 0.05 -14.17 -4.88
N GLU A 824 -0.09 -14.01 -3.57
CA GLU A 824 0.78 -14.71 -2.58
C GLU A 824 0.54 -16.23 -2.37
N ALA A 825 -0.36 -16.64 -1.47
CA ALA A 825 -1.76 -17.03 -1.65
C ALA A 825 -2.30 -18.35 -2.41
N PRO A 826 -2.06 -18.59 -3.73
CA PRO A 826 -1.70 -20.20 -5.11
C PRO A 826 -0.43 -21.28 -5.47
N LEU A 827 0.92 -21.58 -5.08
CA LEU A 827 2.03 -21.64 -3.90
C LEU A 827 2.18 -22.44 -2.42
N GLN A 828 1.52 -22.67 -1.19
CA GLN A 828 0.36 -22.58 -0.13
C GLN A 828 -1.25 -22.72 -0.15
N ALA A 829 -2.22 -22.38 -1.01
CA ALA A 829 -3.61 -22.91 -1.14
C ALA A 829 -3.84 -24.46 -1.21
N GLY A 830 -4.09 -24.95 -2.42
CA GLY A 830 -4.24 -26.34 -2.86
C GLY A 830 -4.19 -26.40 -4.39
N ALA A 831 -4.60 -25.30 -5.04
CA ALA A 831 -4.70 -25.14 -6.47
C ALA A 831 -3.42 -25.36 -7.27
N VAL A 832 -3.55 -25.70 -8.54
CA VAL A 832 -2.46 -25.78 -9.53
C VAL A 832 -2.70 -24.83 -10.71
N GLY A 833 -3.80 -24.08 -10.70
CA GLY A 833 -4.07 -23.02 -11.66
C GLY A 833 -4.95 -21.90 -11.09
N SER A 834 -4.91 -20.72 -11.72
CA SER A 834 -5.43 -19.48 -11.15
C SER A 834 -5.93 -18.48 -12.21
N VAL A 835 -7.23 -18.44 -12.49
CA VAL A 835 -7.84 -17.49 -13.47
C VAL A 835 -8.46 -16.32 -12.72
N MET A 836 -8.27 -15.07 -13.15
CA MET A 836 -8.78 -13.86 -12.48
C MET A 836 -8.98 -12.69 -13.46
N PRO A 837 -9.71 -11.62 -13.12
CA PRO A 837 -9.72 -10.39 -13.91
C PRO A 837 -8.45 -9.59 -13.68
N GLY A 838 -8.01 -8.88 -14.73
CA GLY A 838 -6.91 -7.92 -14.67
C GLY A 838 -7.13 -6.74 -15.60
N PHE A 839 -6.23 -5.76 -15.52
CA PHE A 839 -6.19 -4.63 -16.44
C PHE A 839 -5.48 -5.02 -17.75
N GLN A 840 -5.68 -4.21 -18.80
CA GLN A 840 -5.31 -4.56 -20.17
C GLN A 840 -3.90 -4.07 -20.58
N ASP A 841 -3.11 -3.55 -19.63
CA ASP A 841 -1.87 -2.82 -19.87
C ASP A 841 -0.63 -3.32 -19.09
N VAL A 842 -0.76 -4.25 -18.13
CA VAL A 842 0.37 -4.73 -17.28
C VAL A 842 0.29 -6.24 -17.01
N ALA A 843 1.40 -6.98 -17.17
CA ALA A 843 1.46 -8.37 -16.73
C ALA A 843 1.80 -8.49 -15.24
N GLY A 844 1.17 -9.43 -14.55
CA GLY A 844 1.51 -9.79 -13.17
C GLY A 844 2.36 -11.05 -13.10
N LEU A 845 3.46 -11.01 -12.34
CA LEU A 845 4.13 -12.22 -11.89
C LEU A 845 3.39 -12.86 -10.72
N PHE A 846 3.09 -14.15 -10.87
CA PHE A 846 2.44 -14.97 -9.85
C PHE A 846 3.26 -16.25 -9.62
N PRO A 847 3.21 -16.85 -8.42
CA PRO A 847 3.98 -18.05 -8.07
C PRO A 847 3.68 -19.37 -8.80
N ILE A 848 2.53 -19.52 -9.48
CA ILE A 848 2.14 -20.76 -10.22
C ILE A 848 1.55 -20.46 -11.61
N PRO A 849 0.93 -21.43 -12.32
CA PRO A 849 0.01 -21.13 -13.42
C PRO A 849 -1.13 -20.20 -13.04
N ALA A 850 -1.05 -18.98 -13.54
CA ALA A 850 -2.13 -18.02 -13.43
C ALA A 850 -2.39 -17.38 -14.81
N SER A 851 -3.55 -16.75 -14.95
CA SER A 851 -3.88 -15.88 -16.07
C SER A 851 -4.83 -14.79 -15.58
N GLN A 852 -4.57 -13.56 -15.99
CA GLN A 852 -5.58 -12.51 -15.98
C GLN A 852 -6.41 -12.60 -17.27
N LEU A 853 -7.66 -12.15 -17.22
CA LEU A 853 -8.63 -12.04 -18.31
C LEU A 853 -9.38 -10.71 -18.16
N PRO A 854 -10.08 -10.20 -19.19
CA PRO A 854 -10.98 -9.06 -19.02
C PRO A 854 -12.26 -9.51 -18.27
N VAL A 855 -12.92 -8.59 -17.57
CA VAL A 855 -14.12 -8.88 -16.77
C VAL A 855 -15.25 -9.53 -17.61
N GLN A 856 -15.34 -9.20 -18.90
CA GLN A 856 -16.31 -9.75 -19.85
C GLN A 856 -16.08 -11.26 -20.10
N ASP A 857 -14.83 -11.71 -20.19
CA ASP A 857 -14.49 -13.12 -20.41
C ASP A 857 -14.64 -13.95 -19.12
N ILE A 858 -14.38 -13.34 -17.95
CA ILE A 858 -14.62 -13.98 -16.64
C ILE A 858 -16.09 -14.43 -16.50
N GLY A 859 -17.05 -13.63 -17.01
CA GLY A 859 -18.46 -14.03 -17.07
C GLY A 859 -18.73 -15.24 -17.96
N GLN A 860 -17.99 -15.39 -19.06
CA GLN A 860 -18.09 -16.56 -19.94
C GLN A 860 -17.48 -17.81 -19.30
N VAL A 861 -16.32 -17.68 -18.62
CA VAL A 861 -15.70 -18.76 -17.86
C VAL A 861 -16.63 -19.25 -16.74
N LEU A 862 -17.23 -18.34 -15.97
CA LEU A 862 -18.22 -18.67 -14.93
C LEU A 862 -19.44 -19.40 -15.51
N THR A 863 -19.95 -18.93 -16.66
CA THR A 863 -21.09 -19.54 -17.37
C THR A 863 -20.76 -20.96 -17.86
N TYR A 864 -19.54 -21.21 -18.34
CA TYR A 864 -19.10 -22.56 -18.70
C TYR A 864 -19.06 -23.49 -17.48
N ILE A 865 -18.45 -23.05 -16.38
CA ILE A 865 -18.30 -23.84 -15.16
C ILE A 865 -19.67 -24.25 -14.61
N ASN A 866 -20.61 -23.30 -14.51
CA ASN A 866 -21.95 -23.56 -13.97
C ASN A 866 -22.82 -24.48 -14.86
N ARG A 867 -22.44 -24.72 -16.12
CA ARG A 867 -23.14 -25.63 -17.05
C ARG A 867 -22.52 -27.02 -17.17
N ASN A 868 -21.37 -27.27 -16.54
CA ASN A 868 -20.62 -28.51 -16.72
C ASN A 868 -20.23 -29.09 -15.35
N SER A 869 -20.88 -30.17 -14.92
CA SER A 869 -20.60 -30.81 -13.63
C SER A 869 -19.14 -31.28 -13.48
N ASN A 870 -18.46 -31.59 -14.58
CA ASN A 870 -17.04 -31.90 -14.68
C ASN A 870 -16.33 -30.88 -15.61
N ALA A 871 -16.56 -29.59 -15.39
CA ALA A 871 -15.98 -28.48 -16.16
C ALA A 871 -14.45 -28.50 -16.11
N THR A 872 -13.76 -28.76 -17.22
CA THR A 872 -12.29 -28.76 -17.25
C THR A 872 -11.69 -27.51 -17.88
N ALA A 873 -10.41 -27.22 -17.63
CA ALA A 873 -9.63 -26.23 -18.41
C ALA A 873 -8.12 -26.45 -18.26
N THR A 874 -7.37 -25.89 -19.19
CA THR A 874 -5.90 -25.80 -19.16
C THR A 874 -5.48 -24.33 -19.21
N ILE A 875 -4.76 -23.85 -18.19
CA ILE A 875 -3.96 -22.64 -18.32
C ILE A 875 -2.63 -23.06 -18.93
N ARG A 876 -2.29 -22.54 -20.11
CA ARG A 876 -1.04 -22.87 -20.80
C ARG A 876 0.15 -22.10 -20.19
N ARG A 877 1.38 -22.51 -20.49
CA ARG A 877 2.56 -21.63 -20.34
C ARG A 877 2.32 -20.38 -21.20
N SER A 878 2.76 -19.21 -20.74
CA SER A 878 2.64 -18.00 -21.55
C SER A 878 3.48 -18.08 -22.83
N THR A 879 3.07 -17.30 -23.81
CA THR A 879 3.86 -16.94 -24.98
C THR A 879 4.15 -15.44 -24.91
N GLU A 880 5.36 -15.01 -25.26
CA GLU A 880 5.55 -13.62 -25.65
C GLU A 880 4.84 -13.40 -26.99
N ALA A 881 4.08 -12.30 -27.08
CA ALA A 881 3.61 -11.74 -28.33
C ALA A 881 4.27 -10.36 -28.52
N THR A 882 4.55 -10.00 -29.76
CA THR A 882 4.97 -8.64 -30.13
C THR A 882 3.81 -8.01 -30.88
N ASP A 883 3.09 -7.10 -30.23
CA ASP A 883 1.92 -6.45 -30.83
C ASP A 883 2.28 -5.08 -31.41
N LYS A 884 1.65 -4.74 -32.54
CA LYS A 884 1.75 -3.40 -33.15
C LYS A 884 0.80 -2.38 -32.48
N LEU A 885 0.54 -2.54 -31.18
CA LEU A 885 -0.26 -1.61 -30.38
C LEU A 885 0.53 -0.30 -30.16
N PRO A 886 -0.16 0.85 -30.03
CA PRO A 886 0.51 2.11 -29.71
C PRO A 886 1.14 2.06 -28.32
N SER A 887 2.25 2.76 -28.13
CA SER A 887 2.83 2.99 -26.80
C SER A 887 1.84 3.82 -25.96
N MET A 888 1.35 3.23 -24.87
CA MET A 888 0.44 3.89 -23.93
C MET A 888 1.19 4.18 -22.63
N VAL A 889 0.81 5.24 -21.93
CA VAL A 889 1.26 5.47 -20.56
C VAL A 889 0.42 4.59 -19.64
N ALA A 890 1.08 3.78 -18.82
CA ALA A 890 0.41 2.80 -17.95
C ALA A 890 -0.61 3.47 -17.02
N LEU A 891 -1.69 2.76 -16.69
CA LEU A 891 -2.78 3.28 -15.85
C LEU A 891 -2.28 3.71 -14.47
N PHE A 892 -1.35 2.96 -13.88
CA PHE A 892 -0.77 3.28 -12.57
C PHE A 892 0.11 4.54 -12.58
N SER A 893 0.65 4.96 -13.73
CA SER A 893 1.61 6.07 -13.76
C SER A 893 0.91 7.36 -13.35
N SER A 894 1.46 8.05 -12.35
CA SER A 894 0.90 9.32 -11.86
C SER A 894 0.77 10.39 -12.96
N ARG A 895 -0.14 11.34 -12.75
CA ARG A 895 -0.47 12.43 -13.70
C ARG A 895 -0.21 13.83 -13.13
N GLY A 896 0.08 14.75 -14.03
CA GLY A 896 -0.03 16.18 -13.77
C GLY A 896 -1.49 16.65 -13.59
N PRO A 897 -1.73 17.97 -13.45
CA PRO A 897 -0.75 19.06 -13.43
C PRO A 897 0.15 19.03 -12.19
N ASN A 898 1.23 19.81 -12.21
CA ASN A 898 2.05 20.09 -11.03
C ASN A 898 1.24 20.91 -10.02
N THR A 899 0.84 20.34 -8.89
CA THR A 899 -0.01 21.00 -7.89
C THR A 899 0.67 22.19 -7.19
N ILE A 900 2.00 22.18 -7.05
CA ILE A 900 2.79 23.27 -6.45
C ILE A 900 3.07 24.39 -7.47
N THR A 901 3.19 24.06 -8.75
CA THR A 901 3.40 25.05 -9.82
C THR A 901 2.67 24.65 -11.11
N PRO A 902 1.35 24.92 -11.23
CA PRO A 902 0.54 24.41 -12.34
C PRO A 902 1.00 24.85 -13.74
N ASN A 903 1.68 26.00 -13.83
CA ASN A 903 2.24 26.51 -15.09
C ASN A 903 3.63 25.93 -15.46
N ILE A 904 4.08 24.89 -14.77
CA ILE A 904 5.22 24.05 -15.17
C ILE A 904 4.70 22.63 -15.40
N LEU A 905 4.76 22.17 -16.65
CA LEU A 905 4.30 20.84 -17.04
C LEU A 905 5.07 19.74 -16.28
N LYS A 906 4.31 18.79 -15.72
CA LYS A 906 4.76 17.51 -15.21
C LYS A 906 3.76 16.42 -15.66
N PRO A 907 4.20 15.17 -15.94
CA PRO A 907 5.59 14.70 -15.96
C PRO A 907 6.41 15.37 -17.08
N ASP A 908 7.73 15.20 -17.05
CA ASP A 908 8.61 15.80 -18.07
C ASP A 908 8.68 14.92 -19.34
N ILE A 909 8.70 13.59 -19.16
CA ILE A 909 8.90 12.61 -20.23
C ILE A 909 8.33 11.23 -19.83
N ALA A 910 8.03 10.37 -20.81
CA ALA A 910 7.70 8.97 -20.62
C ALA A 910 8.85 8.05 -21.06
N ALA A 911 9.06 6.94 -20.36
CA ALA A 911 10.05 5.92 -20.69
C ALA A 911 9.53 4.50 -20.37
N PRO A 912 10.14 3.43 -20.93
CA PRO A 912 9.70 2.05 -20.71
C PRO A 912 9.65 1.70 -19.22
N GLY A 913 8.45 1.42 -18.73
CA GLY A 913 8.20 1.17 -17.30
C GLY A 913 7.21 0.05 -17.03
N VAL A 914 6.92 -0.78 -18.04
CA VAL A 914 6.04 -1.95 -17.91
C VAL A 914 6.78 -3.18 -18.44
N ASP A 915 6.65 -4.30 -17.72
CA ASP A 915 7.16 -5.62 -18.05
C ASP A 915 8.67 -5.60 -18.36
N ILE A 916 9.44 -4.83 -17.57
CA ILE A 916 10.88 -4.61 -17.75
C ILE A 916 11.68 -5.69 -17.03
N LEU A 917 12.57 -6.38 -17.77
CA LEU A 917 13.56 -7.27 -17.17
C LEU A 917 14.88 -6.55 -16.90
N ALA A 918 15.37 -6.70 -15.68
CA ALA A 918 16.75 -6.38 -15.30
C ALA A 918 17.22 -7.39 -14.25
N ALA A 919 18.41 -7.19 -13.68
CA ALA A 919 18.94 -8.08 -12.65
C ALA A 919 18.08 -8.06 -11.37
N TRP A 920 18.18 -9.13 -10.58
CA TRP A 920 17.46 -9.29 -9.33
C TRP A 920 18.37 -9.81 -8.23
N SER A 921 18.05 -9.49 -6.98
CA SER A 921 18.73 -10.05 -5.83
C SER A 921 18.31 -11.52 -5.69
N PRO A 922 19.21 -12.52 -5.77
CA PRO A 922 18.85 -13.94 -5.75
C PRO A 922 18.41 -14.45 -4.36
N VAL A 923 18.45 -13.59 -3.33
CA VAL A 923 17.78 -13.83 -2.04
C VAL A 923 16.37 -13.25 -1.99
N SER A 924 15.98 -12.41 -2.95
CA SER A 924 14.64 -11.90 -3.12
C SER A 924 13.80 -12.82 -4.04
N PRO A 925 12.56 -13.16 -3.65
CA PRO A 925 11.63 -13.89 -4.50
C PRO A 925 11.26 -13.12 -5.79
N ILE A 926 11.07 -13.81 -6.91
CA ILE A 926 10.72 -13.14 -8.19
C ILE A 926 9.34 -12.47 -8.19
N THR A 927 8.47 -12.80 -7.25
CA THR A 927 7.16 -12.16 -7.07
C THR A 927 7.16 -11.08 -5.99
N GLU A 928 8.32 -10.79 -5.38
CA GLU A 928 8.52 -9.97 -4.16
C GLU A 928 7.84 -10.54 -2.89
N LEU A 929 7.18 -11.68 -3.00
CA LEU A 929 6.44 -12.34 -1.93
C LEU A 929 7.35 -13.35 -1.22
N PRO A 930 7.61 -13.23 0.11
CA PRO A 930 8.47 -14.15 0.88
C PRO A 930 8.11 -15.64 0.73
N ALA A 931 6.85 -15.87 0.38
CA ALA A 931 6.28 -17.08 -0.18
C ALA A 931 7.16 -17.83 -1.17
N ASP A 932 7.64 -17.14 -2.21
CA ASP A 932 8.01 -17.71 -3.50
C ASP A 932 9.44 -18.29 -3.52
N PRO A 933 9.61 -19.62 -3.52
CA PRO A 933 10.93 -20.24 -3.52
C PRO A 933 11.64 -20.10 -4.86
N ARG A 934 10.96 -19.55 -5.88
CA ARG A 934 11.57 -19.20 -7.15
C ARG A 934 12.36 -17.91 -6.94
N PHE A 935 13.66 -18.08 -6.73
CA PHE A 935 14.63 -17.03 -7.00
C PHE A 935 14.98 -17.01 -8.50
N SER A 936 15.63 -15.93 -8.93
CA SER A 936 16.25 -15.78 -10.25
C SER A 936 17.30 -14.68 -10.13
N TYR A 937 18.31 -14.67 -11.00
CA TYR A 937 19.26 -13.56 -11.12
C TYR A 937 18.70 -12.38 -11.93
N TYR A 938 17.52 -12.57 -12.54
CA TYR A 938 16.81 -11.57 -13.35
C TYR A 938 15.30 -11.62 -13.05
N ASN A 939 14.63 -10.47 -13.04
CA ASN A 939 13.18 -10.40 -12.75
C ASN A 939 12.44 -9.39 -13.64
N ILE A 940 11.14 -9.60 -13.86
CA ILE A 940 10.29 -8.75 -14.72
C ILE A 940 9.28 -7.98 -13.88
N ILE A 941 9.43 -6.66 -13.80
CA ILE A 941 8.57 -5.79 -12.98
C ILE A 941 8.20 -4.48 -13.70
N SER A 942 7.21 -3.78 -13.13
CA SER A 942 6.51 -2.64 -13.75
C SER A 942 6.36 -1.51 -12.73
N GLY A 943 6.66 -0.28 -13.14
CA GLY A 943 6.58 0.93 -12.32
C GLY A 943 7.26 2.14 -12.97
N THR A 944 6.95 3.36 -12.52
CA THR A 944 7.77 4.54 -12.84
C THR A 944 9.20 4.42 -12.31
N SER A 945 9.40 3.56 -11.30
CA SER A 945 10.69 3.07 -10.83
C SER A 945 11.55 2.36 -11.88
N MET A 946 10.95 1.80 -12.95
CA MET A 946 11.66 1.18 -14.07
C MET A 946 11.82 2.16 -15.25
N ALA A 947 10.95 3.16 -15.35
CA ALA A 947 11.06 4.24 -16.34
C ALA A 947 12.17 5.26 -15.98
N CYS A 948 12.28 5.63 -14.70
CA CYS A 948 13.34 6.50 -14.18
C CYS A 948 14.77 6.03 -14.52
N PRO A 949 15.16 4.75 -14.34
CA PRO A 949 16.50 4.29 -14.70
C PRO A 949 16.74 4.22 -16.21
N HIS A 950 15.72 4.02 -17.06
CA HIS A 950 15.86 4.20 -18.51
C HIS A 950 16.20 5.67 -18.85
N ALA A 951 15.49 6.63 -18.24
CA ALA A 951 15.77 8.06 -18.41
C ALA A 951 17.14 8.48 -17.84
N THR A 952 17.56 7.88 -16.73
CA THR A 952 18.90 8.07 -16.16
C THR A 952 19.98 7.52 -17.09
N GLY A 953 19.79 6.32 -17.64
CA GLY A 953 20.72 5.72 -18.60
C GLY A 953 20.86 6.56 -19.87
N ALA A 954 19.75 7.12 -20.37
CA ALA A 954 19.76 8.07 -21.49
C ALA A 954 20.47 9.39 -21.12
N ALA A 955 20.21 9.95 -19.93
CA ALA A 955 20.89 11.16 -19.45
C ALA A 955 22.42 10.96 -19.29
N ALA A 956 22.83 9.79 -18.80
CA ALA A 956 24.24 9.41 -18.65
C ALA A 956 24.92 9.18 -20.01
N TYR A 957 24.19 8.59 -20.97
CA TYR A 957 24.63 8.49 -22.36
C TYR A 957 24.88 9.88 -22.95
N VAL A 958 23.92 10.81 -22.87
CA VAL A 958 24.08 12.21 -23.31
C VAL A 958 25.28 12.88 -22.61
N LYS A 959 25.43 12.74 -21.28
CA LYS A 959 26.55 13.33 -20.54
C LYS A 959 27.92 12.73 -20.88
N SER A 960 27.98 11.52 -21.45
CA SER A 960 29.24 10.94 -21.95
C SER A 960 29.74 11.59 -23.24
N PHE A 961 28.82 12.08 -24.09
CA PHE A 961 29.12 12.92 -25.26
C PHE A 961 29.32 14.39 -24.87
N HIS A 962 28.62 14.85 -23.84
CA HIS A 962 28.60 16.25 -23.41
C HIS A 962 28.92 16.43 -21.91
N PRO A 963 30.17 16.21 -21.45
CA PRO A 963 30.49 16.17 -20.02
C PRO A 963 30.33 17.51 -19.29
N THR A 964 30.35 18.61 -20.03
CA THR A 964 30.26 19.99 -19.52
C THR A 964 28.84 20.57 -19.51
N TRP A 965 27.84 19.83 -20.00
CA TRP A 965 26.46 20.30 -20.01
C TRP A 965 25.85 20.39 -18.61
N SER A 966 24.93 21.34 -18.44
CA SER A 966 24.13 21.47 -17.23
C SER A 966 23.07 20.36 -17.11
N PRO A 967 22.55 20.10 -15.90
CA PRO A 967 21.36 19.30 -15.70
C PRO A 967 20.20 19.72 -16.59
N SER A 968 20.00 21.03 -16.74
CA SER A 968 18.93 21.63 -17.56
C SER A 968 19.12 21.39 -19.05
N ALA A 969 20.37 21.43 -19.57
CA ALA A 969 20.67 21.13 -20.97
C ALA A 969 20.46 19.64 -21.30
N ILE A 970 20.89 18.73 -20.40
CA ILE A 970 20.66 17.28 -20.56
C ILE A 970 19.17 16.95 -20.46
N LYS A 971 18.47 17.53 -19.47
CA LYS A 971 17.00 17.43 -19.36
C LYS A 971 16.31 17.98 -20.61
N SER A 972 16.79 19.10 -21.15
CA SER A 972 16.28 19.69 -22.38
C SER A 972 16.45 18.75 -23.57
N SER A 973 17.62 18.15 -23.80
CA SER A 973 17.83 17.31 -24.99
C SER A 973 16.93 16.08 -25.02
N LEU A 974 16.74 15.45 -23.85
CA LEU A 974 15.79 14.35 -23.67
C LEU A 974 14.35 14.80 -23.93
N MET A 975 13.94 15.95 -23.37
CA MET A 975 12.58 16.46 -23.54
C MET A 975 12.28 16.99 -24.94
N THR A 976 13.26 17.55 -25.67
CA THR A 976 13.01 18.16 -26.99
C THR A 976 13.11 17.20 -28.15
N THR A 977 13.78 16.07 -27.97
CA THR A 977 13.88 15.01 -28.99
C THR A 977 12.83 13.92 -28.82
N ALA A 978 12.18 13.82 -27.66
CA ALA A 978 11.14 12.83 -27.35
C ALA A 978 10.08 12.69 -28.46
N ARG A 979 9.71 11.43 -28.75
CA ARG A 979 8.68 11.06 -29.72
C ARG A 979 7.29 11.26 -29.10
N SER A 980 6.49 12.16 -29.67
CA SER A 980 5.13 12.42 -29.21
C SER A 980 4.29 11.14 -29.18
N LEU A 981 3.53 10.95 -28.11
CA LEU A 981 2.51 9.91 -28.00
C LEU A 981 1.15 10.43 -28.51
N SER A 982 0.20 9.51 -28.67
CA SER A 982 -1.16 9.81 -29.15
C SER A 982 -2.09 10.19 -28.00
N VAL A 983 -2.80 11.31 -28.15
CA VAL A 983 -3.83 11.77 -27.19
C VAL A 983 -5.07 10.86 -27.18
N LYS A 984 -5.38 10.17 -28.30
CA LYS A 984 -6.53 9.26 -28.36
C LYS A 984 -6.37 8.05 -27.41
N ASP A 985 -5.13 7.60 -27.26
CA ASP A 985 -4.75 6.44 -26.46
C ASP A 985 -4.27 6.85 -25.06
N ASN A 986 -4.24 8.17 -24.76
CA ASN A 986 -3.76 8.76 -23.52
C ASN A 986 -4.56 10.04 -23.22
N ALA A 987 -5.74 9.93 -22.60
CA ALA A 987 -6.72 11.02 -22.48
C ALA A 987 -6.20 12.29 -21.77
N ASP A 988 -5.25 12.16 -20.84
CA ASP A 988 -4.61 13.28 -20.14
C ASP A 988 -3.42 13.91 -20.89
N ALA A 989 -3.12 13.42 -22.10
CA ALA A 989 -2.12 13.99 -23.02
C ALA A 989 -0.77 14.27 -22.34
N GLU A 990 -0.27 15.51 -22.45
CA GLU A 990 0.95 15.99 -21.78
C GLU A 990 0.98 15.72 -20.26
N PHE A 991 -0.17 15.71 -19.55
CA PHE A 991 -0.19 15.36 -18.12
C PHE A 991 0.00 13.85 -17.86
N ALA A 992 -0.02 13.01 -18.90
CA ALA A 992 0.38 11.60 -18.82
C ALA A 992 1.84 11.37 -19.25
N TYR A 993 2.31 12.00 -20.34
CA TYR A 993 3.64 11.68 -20.94
C TYR A 993 4.64 12.84 -21.03
N GLY A 994 4.30 14.05 -20.60
CA GLY A 994 5.15 15.23 -20.74
C GLY A 994 5.44 15.53 -22.21
N SER A 995 6.71 15.54 -22.61
CA SER A 995 7.11 15.66 -24.02
C SER A 995 6.81 14.42 -24.88
N GLY A 996 6.61 13.24 -24.29
CA GLY A 996 6.41 11.97 -25.02
C GLY A 996 7.42 10.89 -24.65
N GLN A 997 7.56 9.88 -25.51
CA GLN A 997 8.48 8.76 -25.33
C GLN A 997 9.95 9.18 -25.54
N ILE A 998 10.81 8.79 -24.62
CA ILE A 998 12.25 9.04 -24.67
C ILE A 998 12.94 8.43 -25.91
N ASP A 999 13.90 9.17 -26.48
CA ASP A 999 14.73 8.79 -27.63
C ASP A 999 16.21 9.07 -27.29
N PRO A 1000 16.96 8.10 -26.72
CA PRO A 1000 18.32 8.34 -26.23
C PRO A 1000 19.33 8.65 -27.34
N ALA A 1001 19.10 8.12 -28.55
CA ALA A 1001 19.98 8.30 -29.68
C ALA A 1001 19.91 9.74 -30.21
N ARG A 1002 18.70 10.27 -30.43
CA ARG A 1002 18.53 11.67 -30.87
C ARG A 1002 18.85 12.67 -29.76
N ALA A 1003 18.66 12.32 -28.48
CA ALA A 1003 19.00 13.21 -27.37
C ALA A 1003 20.52 13.51 -27.22
N ALA A 1004 21.39 12.72 -27.85
CA ALA A 1004 22.85 12.96 -27.87
C ALA A 1004 23.27 14.05 -28.88
N ASP A 1005 22.47 14.33 -29.91
CA ASP A 1005 22.61 15.53 -30.74
C ASP A 1005 21.23 16.17 -30.98
N PRO A 1006 20.73 16.98 -30.03
CA PRO A 1006 19.43 17.63 -30.13
C PRO A 1006 19.47 18.87 -31.05
N GLY A 1007 20.63 19.32 -31.51
CA GLY A 1007 20.81 20.60 -32.21
C GLY A 1007 20.71 21.84 -31.30
N LEU A 1008 19.62 21.99 -30.53
CA LEU A 1008 19.39 23.09 -29.58
C LEU A 1008 19.02 22.59 -28.17
N VAL A 1009 19.41 23.36 -27.14
CA VAL A 1009 18.98 23.14 -25.74
C VAL A 1009 18.49 24.41 -25.04
N TYR A 1010 17.50 24.24 -24.18
CA TYR A 1010 17.02 25.24 -23.22
C TYR A 1010 17.83 25.11 -21.92
N ASP A 1011 18.93 25.86 -21.82
CA ASP A 1011 19.78 25.88 -20.60
C ASP A 1011 19.20 26.83 -19.54
N ALA A 1012 19.30 26.43 -18.28
CA ALA A 1012 18.88 27.20 -17.09
C ALA A 1012 19.84 26.90 -15.94
N ARG A 1013 20.07 27.86 -15.04
CA ARG A 1013 21.00 27.73 -13.91
C ARG A 1013 20.29 28.04 -12.60
N GLU A 1014 21.00 27.89 -11.47
CA GLU A 1014 20.48 28.20 -10.13
C GLU A 1014 19.79 29.58 -10.09
N SER A 1015 20.39 30.59 -10.71
CA SER A 1015 19.84 31.95 -10.82
C SER A 1015 18.41 32.00 -11.36
N ASP A 1016 18.03 31.08 -12.24
CA ASP A 1016 16.72 31.08 -12.91
C ASP A 1016 15.67 30.35 -12.08
N TYR A 1017 16.06 29.29 -11.38
CA TYR A 1017 15.23 28.66 -10.35
C TYR A 1017 15.05 29.59 -9.12
N VAL A 1018 16.06 30.39 -8.75
CA VAL A 1018 15.92 31.40 -7.69
C VAL A 1018 14.99 32.55 -8.12
N LYS A 1019 15.03 33.00 -9.39
CA LYS A 1019 14.04 33.96 -9.93
C LYS A 1019 12.61 33.43 -9.81
N LEU A 1020 12.39 32.18 -10.22
CA LEU A 1020 11.10 31.48 -10.11
C LEU A 1020 10.61 31.45 -8.66
N LEU A 1021 11.46 31.06 -7.71
CA LEU A 1021 11.07 30.94 -6.31
C LEU A 1021 10.75 32.31 -5.68
N CYS A 1022 11.49 33.38 -6.03
CA CYS A 1022 11.07 34.75 -5.68
C CYS A 1022 9.68 35.08 -6.24
N GLY A 1023 9.41 34.73 -7.50
CA GLY A 1023 8.11 34.87 -8.16
C GLY A 1023 6.96 34.08 -7.51
N GLN A 1024 7.28 33.06 -6.71
CA GLN A 1024 6.33 32.25 -5.94
C GLN A 1024 6.17 32.74 -4.49
N GLY A 1025 6.77 33.88 -4.13
CA GLY A 1025 6.65 34.47 -2.79
C GLY A 1025 7.60 33.88 -1.73
N TYR A 1026 8.58 33.07 -2.12
CA TYR A 1026 9.63 32.64 -1.19
C TYR A 1026 10.46 33.85 -0.76
N THR A 1027 10.69 34.02 0.54
CA THR A 1027 11.41 35.18 1.07
C THR A 1027 12.91 35.09 0.82
N THR A 1028 13.57 36.24 0.68
CA THR A 1028 15.03 36.38 0.72
C THR A 1028 15.67 35.62 1.88
N LYS A 1029 15.03 35.56 3.06
CA LYS A 1029 15.55 34.84 4.22
C LYS A 1029 15.54 33.32 4.00
N GLN A 1030 14.46 32.77 3.44
CA GLN A 1030 14.39 31.34 3.10
C GLN A 1030 15.38 30.97 1.99
N LEU A 1031 15.46 31.78 0.93
CA LEU A 1031 16.35 31.49 -0.19
C LEU A 1031 17.83 31.53 0.19
N ARG A 1032 18.26 32.52 0.99
CA ARG A 1032 19.65 32.58 1.50
C ARG A 1032 20.04 31.38 2.37
N LEU A 1033 19.08 30.72 3.03
CA LEU A 1033 19.32 29.50 3.81
C LEU A 1033 19.50 28.25 2.92
N VAL A 1034 19.04 28.28 1.67
CA VAL A 1034 19.10 27.14 0.72
C VAL A 1034 20.18 27.35 -0.34
N THR A 1035 20.39 28.57 -0.84
CA THR A 1035 21.46 28.85 -1.82
C THR A 1035 22.83 29.03 -1.14
N GLY A 1036 22.85 29.57 0.08
CA GLY A 1036 24.07 30.01 0.78
C GLY A 1036 24.63 31.37 0.30
N ASP A 1037 24.09 31.91 -0.80
CA ASP A 1037 24.59 33.14 -1.44
C ASP A 1037 23.92 34.41 -0.93
N GLN A 1038 24.58 35.57 -1.10
CA GLN A 1038 24.04 36.91 -0.78
C GLN A 1038 22.80 37.33 -1.59
N ILE A 1039 22.26 36.48 -2.46
CA ILE A 1039 21.15 36.80 -3.36
C ILE A 1039 19.92 37.25 -2.56
N ALA A 1040 19.14 38.17 -3.13
CA ALA A 1040 17.91 38.68 -2.55
C ALA A 1040 16.79 38.77 -3.60
N CYS A 1041 15.55 38.53 -3.18
CA CYS A 1041 14.39 38.87 -3.99
C CYS A 1041 14.27 40.40 -4.07
N SER A 1042 14.26 40.89 -5.29
CA SER A 1042 14.22 42.30 -5.69
C SER A 1042 13.34 42.41 -6.93
N THR A 1043 12.96 43.62 -7.34
CA THR A 1043 12.20 43.82 -8.59
C THR A 1043 12.92 43.30 -9.84
N LYS A 1044 14.25 43.09 -9.81
CA LYS A 1044 15.03 42.48 -10.90
C LYS A 1044 15.19 40.96 -10.81
N THR A 1045 14.85 40.36 -9.67
CA THR A 1045 14.95 38.91 -9.41
C THR A 1045 13.60 38.27 -9.13
N ASN A 1046 12.50 39.01 -9.23
CA ASN A 1046 11.14 38.52 -9.11
C ASN A 1046 10.61 38.08 -10.48
N GLY A 1047 11.08 36.94 -11.00
CA GLY A 1047 10.72 36.44 -12.33
C GLY A 1047 9.40 35.65 -12.30
N THR A 1048 8.58 35.74 -13.36
CA THR A 1048 7.33 34.99 -13.39
C THR A 1048 7.59 33.50 -13.69
N VAL A 1049 6.63 32.65 -13.36
CA VAL A 1049 6.68 31.21 -13.69
C VAL A 1049 6.86 30.94 -15.19
N TRP A 1050 6.39 31.85 -16.04
CA TRP A 1050 6.45 31.73 -17.49
C TRP A 1050 7.81 32.15 -18.07
N ASP A 1051 8.64 32.86 -17.30
CA ASP A 1051 10.01 33.28 -17.67
C ASP A 1051 11.08 32.23 -17.33
N LEU A 1052 10.73 31.14 -16.65
CA LEU A 1052 11.65 30.00 -16.50
C LEU A 1052 11.93 29.42 -17.90
N ASN A 1053 13.21 29.33 -18.26
CA ASN A 1053 13.64 28.82 -19.57
C ASN A 1053 13.49 27.30 -19.69
N TYR A 1054 12.24 26.84 -19.73
CA TYR A 1054 11.83 25.44 -19.66
C TYR A 1054 11.45 24.92 -21.07
N PRO A 1055 11.79 23.67 -21.44
CA PRO A 1055 11.53 23.11 -22.77
C PRO A 1055 10.06 22.77 -23.06
N SER A 1056 9.11 23.30 -22.28
CA SER A 1056 7.67 23.21 -22.49
C SER A 1056 6.94 24.48 -22.04
N PHE A 1057 5.65 24.57 -22.38
CA PHE A 1057 4.79 25.71 -22.08
C PHE A 1057 3.49 25.21 -21.44
N ALA A 1058 3.14 25.74 -20.26
CA ALA A 1058 1.86 25.47 -19.62
C ALA A 1058 1.21 26.77 -19.14
N LEU A 1059 -0.08 26.93 -19.41
CA LEU A 1059 -0.89 28.06 -18.93
C LEU A 1059 -2.24 27.58 -18.40
N SER A 1060 -2.72 28.22 -17.34
CA SER A 1060 -3.93 27.82 -16.62
C SER A 1060 -4.86 28.99 -16.34
N SER A 1061 -6.17 28.74 -16.39
CA SER A 1061 -7.22 29.67 -15.96
C SER A 1061 -7.89 29.18 -14.67
N SER A 1062 -8.35 30.11 -13.83
CA SER A 1062 -9.17 29.82 -12.64
C SER A 1062 -10.67 29.75 -12.93
N THR A 1063 -11.07 29.98 -14.19
CA THR A 1063 -12.49 29.97 -14.64
C THR A 1063 -12.58 29.43 -16.07
N SER A 1064 -13.50 28.52 -16.34
CA SER A 1064 -13.88 28.15 -17.71
C SER A 1064 -14.68 29.27 -18.40
N GLY A 1065 -14.76 29.22 -19.73
CA GLY A 1065 -15.44 30.20 -20.58
C GLY A 1065 -14.61 31.45 -20.92
N ASN A 1066 -13.59 31.78 -20.12
CA ASN A 1066 -12.68 32.90 -20.40
C ASN A 1066 -11.52 32.50 -21.32
N SER A 1067 -11.14 33.43 -22.21
CA SER A 1067 -9.91 33.31 -23.00
C SER A 1067 -8.73 33.85 -22.19
N VAL A 1068 -7.71 33.04 -21.95
CA VAL A 1068 -6.50 33.44 -21.25
C VAL A 1068 -5.34 33.58 -22.23
N THR A 1069 -4.55 34.64 -22.10
CA THR A 1069 -3.36 34.89 -22.95
C THR A 1069 -2.14 35.05 -22.08
N GLN A 1070 -1.06 34.37 -22.45
CA GLN A 1070 0.21 34.40 -21.73
C GLN A 1070 1.40 34.52 -22.71
N VAL A 1071 2.40 35.28 -22.28
CA VAL A 1071 3.68 35.46 -22.97
C VAL A 1071 4.75 34.64 -22.24
N PHE A 1072 5.62 33.98 -23.00
CA PHE A 1072 6.73 33.17 -22.51
C PHE A 1072 8.02 33.59 -23.21
N HIS A 1073 9.04 33.99 -22.45
CA HIS A 1073 10.38 34.28 -22.95
C HIS A 1073 11.23 33.01 -22.94
N ARG A 1074 12.01 32.75 -24.01
CA ARG A 1074 12.88 31.57 -24.12
C ARG A 1074 14.21 31.91 -24.77
N THR A 1075 15.25 31.22 -24.32
CA THR A 1075 16.62 31.32 -24.83
C THR A 1075 17.11 29.91 -25.19
N VAL A 1076 17.45 29.68 -26.46
CA VAL A 1076 18.03 28.40 -26.91
C VAL A 1076 19.51 28.57 -27.22
N THR A 1077 20.30 27.56 -26.82
CA THR A 1077 21.74 27.50 -27.09
C THR A 1077 21.98 26.48 -28.21
N ASN A 1078 22.75 26.85 -29.24
CA ASN A 1078 23.18 25.91 -30.28
C ASN A 1078 24.22 24.94 -29.74
N VAL A 1079 23.99 23.65 -29.91
CA VAL A 1079 24.90 22.56 -29.54
C VAL A 1079 25.20 21.59 -30.70
N GLY A 1080 24.57 21.79 -31.85
CA GLY A 1080 24.80 21.00 -33.07
C GLY A 1080 25.87 21.62 -33.99
N LYS A 1081 25.57 21.70 -35.29
CA LYS A 1081 26.48 22.25 -36.31
C LYS A 1081 26.82 23.73 -36.01
N PRO A 1082 28.06 24.22 -36.25
CA PRO A 1082 28.44 25.59 -35.91
C PRO A 1082 27.62 26.67 -36.63
N VAL A 1083 27.38 26.49 -37.93
CA VAL A 1083 26.53 27.37 -38.75
C VAL A 1083 25.25 26.64 -39.09
N CYS A 1084 24.12 27.13 -38.62
CA CYS A 1084 22.81 26.49 -38.82
C CYS A 1084 21.65 27.48 -38.67
N SER A 1085 20.55 27.19 -39.36
CA SER A 1085 19.30 27.95 -39.31
C SER A 1085 18.14 27.04 -38.95
N TYR A 1086 17.31 27.48 -38.00
CA TYR A 1086 16.09 26.78 -37.57
C TYR A 1086 14.85 27.62 -37.89
N ARG A 1087 13.74 26.96 -38.24
CA ARG A 1087 12.43 27.58 -38.46
C ARG A 1087 11.39 27.02 -37.47
N ALA A 1088 10.55 27.89 -36.94
CA ALA A 1088 9.45 27.53 -36.06
C ALA A 1088 8.28 26.93 -36.86
N THR A 1089 7.76 25.80 -36.38
CA THR A 1089 6.50 25.19 -36.82
C THR A 1089 5.59 25.05 -35.61
N VAL A 1090 4.34 25.49 -35.73
CA VAL A 1090 3.33 25.45 -34.67
C VAL A 1090 2.24 24.44 -35.04
N ASN A 1091 1.91 23.55 -34.10
CA ASN A 1091 0.68 22.76 -34.13
C ASN A 1091 -0.22 23.21 -32.99
N ALA A 1092 -1.38 23.79 -33.32
CA ALA A 1092 -2.35 24.31 -32.37
C ALA A 1092 -3.77 23.90 -32.81
N PRO A 1093 -4.55 23.18 -31.99
CA PRO A 1093 -5.92 22.80 -32.31
C PRO A 1093 -6.89 23.98 -32.13
N SER A 1094 -8.16 23.77 -32.51
CA SER A 1094 -9.23 24.73 -32.23
C SER A 1094 -9.28 25.10 -30.74
N GLY A 1095 -9.44 26.39 -30.46
CA GLY A 1095 -9.35 26.96 -29.11
C GLY A 1095 -7.96 27.39 -28.67
N LEU A 1096 -6.88 26.99 -29.38
CA LEU A 1096 -5.50 27.43 -29.11
C LEU A 1096 -4.96 28.28 -30.26
N LYS A 1097 -4.36 29.43 -29.92
CA LYS A 1097 -3.60 30.28 -30.85
C LYS A 1097 -2.21 30.51 -30.29
N VAL A 1098 -1.18 30.23 -31.09
CA VAL A 1098 0.22 30.39 -30.71
C VAL A 1098 0.94 31.25 -31.75
N GLN A 1099 1.69 32.24 -31.28
CA GLN A 1099 2.56 33.09 -32.10
C GLN A 1099 4.00 33.00 -31.57
N VAL A 1100 4.98 32.95 -32.47
CA VAL A 1100 6.41 32.86 -32.13
C VAL A 1100 7.15 33.99 -32.85
N VAL A 1101 8.01 34.72 -32.13
CA VAL A 1101 8.78 35.86 -32.67
C VAL A 1101 10.21 35.82 -32.13
N PRO A 1102 11.25 35.83 -33.00
CA PRO A 1102 11.18 35.60 -34.45
C PRO A 1102 10.71 34.18 -34.79
N ASP A 1103 10.32 33.93 -36.04
CA ASP A 1103 9.93 32.61 -36.56
C ASP A 1103 11.13 31.79 -37.11
N ALA A 1104 12.31 32.41 -37.16
CA ALA A 1104 13.56 31.80 -37.60
C ALA A 1104 14.73 32.23 -36.70
N LEU A 1105 15.60 31.28 -36.36
CA LEU A 1105 16.81 31.49 -35.56
C LEU A 1105 18.03 31.09 -36.37
N ASN A 1106 19.06 31.94 -36.37
CA ASN A 1106 20.31 31.72 -37.11
C ASN A 1106 21.48 31.73 -36.13
N PHE A 1107 22.35 30.72 -36.23
CA PHE A 1107 23.54 30.59 -35.40
C PHE A 1107 24.79 30.54 -36.28
N LYS A 1108 25.87 31.14 -35.82
CA LYS A 1108 27.18 31.24 -36.49
C LYS A 1108 28.24 30.40 -35.78
N SER A 1109 28.01 30.02 -34.52
CA SER A 1109 28.90 29.19 -33.71
C SER A 1109 28.15 28.23 -32.78
N VAL A 1110 28.85 27.20 -32.31
CA VAL A 1110 28.39 26.32 -31.21
C VAL A 1110 28.52 27.08 -29.89
N GLY A 1111 27.54 26.96 -29.00
CA GLY A 1111 27.45 27.72 -27.76
C GLY A 1111 26.80 29.10 -27.91
N GLU A 1112 26.50 29.54 -29.13
CA GLU A 1112 25.74 30.78 -29.39
C GLU A 1112 24.31 30.64 -28.87
N LYS A 1113 23.80 31.73 -28.26
CA LYS A 1113 22.44 31.81 -27.71
C LYS A 1113 21.58 32.74 -28.55
N GLN A 1114 20.35 32.34 -28.81
CA GLN A 1114 19.34 33.13 -29.49
C GLN A 1114 18.04 33.12 -28.67
N GLU A 1115 17.34 34.26 -28.67
CA GLU A 1115 16.14 34.47 -27.86
C GLU A 1115 14.88 34.57 -28.73
N PHE A 1116 13.77 34.08 -28.21
CA PHE A 1116 12.46 34.19 -28.84
C PHE A 1116 11.33 34.28 -27.81
N VAL A 1117 10.21 34.81 -28.28
CA VAL A 1117 9.00 35.01 -27.49
C VAL A 1117 7.89 34.12 -28.05
N VAL A 1118 7.18 33.41 -27.18
CA VAL A 1118 5.97 32.66 -27.52
C VAL A 1118 4.77 33.30 -26.83
N THR A 1119 3.79 33.74 -27.61
CA THR A 1119 2.50 34.22 -27.09
C THR A 1119 1.46 33.14 -27.34
N VAL A 1120 0.84 32.64 -26.27
CA VAL A 1120 -0.20 31.60 -26.30
C VAL A 1120 -1.52 32.19 -25.81
N THR A 1121 -2.57 32.10 -26.62
CA THR A 1121 -3.95 32.42 -26.25
C THR A 1121 -4.78 31.13 -26.28
N ALA A 1122 -5.49 30.83 -25.21
CA ALA A 1122 -6.33 29.64 -25.08
C ALA A 1122 -7.75 30.02 -24.63
N ALA A 1123 -8.76 29.64 -25.43
CA ALA A 1123 -10.17 29.73 -25.08
C ALA A 1123 -10.59 28.46 -24.32
N LEU A 1124 -10.65 28.54 -22.99
CA LEU A 1124 -10.71 27.35 -22.13
C LEU A 1124 -12.15 26.95 -21.77
N GLY A 1125 -12.56 25.78 -22.27
CA GLY A 1125 -13.75 25.07 -21.78
C GLY A 1125 -13.44 24.20 -20.56
N ASN A 1126 -14.25 23.17 -20.32
CA ASN A 1126 -14.05 22.21 -19.22
C ASN A 1126 -13.02 21.10 -19.55
N SER A 1127 -12.16 21.30 -20.55
CA SER A 1127 -11.21 20.29 -21.04
C SER A 1127 -9.82 20.87 -21.29
N THR A 1128 -8.81 20.01 -21.18
CA THR A 1128 -7.41 20.33 -21.50
C THR A 1128 -7.23 20.47 -23.01
N ILE A 1129 -6.44 21.46 -23.44
CA ILE A 1129 -6.11 21.72 -24.84
C ILE A 1129 -4.60 21.58 -25.04
N SER A 1130 -4.18 20.75 -26.00
CA SER A 1130 -2.79 20.37 -26.24
C SER A 1130 -2.31 20.77 -27.64
N GLY A 1131 -1.09 21.29 -27.72
CA GLY A 1131 -0.39 21.65 -28.96
C GLY A 1131 1.12 21.54 -28.82
N SER A 1132 1.89 22.02 -29.80
CA SER A 1132 3.35 22.08 -29.70
C SER A 1132 4.00 23.10 -30.63
N LEU A 1133 5.14 23.62 -30.19
CA LEU A 1133 6.13 24.29 -31.03
C LEU A 1133 7.20 23.27 -31.43
N THR A 1134 7.72 23.33 -32.66
CA THR A 1134 8.91 22.59 -33.09
C THR A 1134 9.83 23.51 -33.88
N TRP A 1135 11.11 23.56 -33.51
CA TRP A 1135 12.16 24.16 -34.33
C TRP A 1135 12.80 23.08 -35.19
N SER A 1136 12.91 23.29 -36.51
CA SER A 1136 13.55 22.36 -37.43
C SER A 1136 14.58 23.03 -38.34
N THR A 1137 15.64 22.31 -38.69
CA THR A 1137 16.62 22.72 -39.72
C THR A 1137 16.07 22.49 -41.12
N SER A 1138 16.59 23.22 -42.11
CA SER A 1138 16.17 23.11 -43.52
C SER A 1138 16.58 21.79 -44.19
N ASP A 1139 17.56 21.06 -43.64
CA ASP A 1139 17.92 19.70 -44.04
C ASP A 1139 17.07 18.61 -43.33
N GLY A 1140 16.19 19.00 -42.40
CA GLY A 1140 15.38 18.09 -41.58
C GLY A 1140 16.17 17.31 -40.53
N GLY A 1141 17.49 17.52 -40.41
CA GLY A 1141 18.38 16.75 -39.54
C GLY A 1141 18.10 16.92 -38.05
N HIS A 1142 17.76 18.13 -37.61
CA HIS A 1142 17.41 18.42 -36.22
C HIS A 1142 15.95 18.86 -36.09
N MET A 1143 15.27 18.33 -35.07
CA MET A 1143 13.90 18.68 -34.69
C MET A 1143 13.81 18.80 -33.17
N VAL A 1144 13.45 19.99 -32.70
CA VAL A 1144 13.44 20.39 -31.29
C VAL A 1144 12.01 20.74 -30.90
N ARG A 1145 11.26 19.78 -30.36
CA ARG A 1145 9.83 19.91 -30.01
C ARG A 1145 9.65 20.36 -28.56
N SER A 1146 8.73 21.29 -28.34
CA SER A 1146 8.24 21.69 -27.01
C SER A 1146 6.72 21.58 -26.96
N PRO A 1147 6.14 20.79 -26.04
CA PRO A 1147 4.69 20.71 -25.89
C PRO A 1147 4.12 22.00 -25.27
N ILE A 1148 2.86 22.28 -25.60
CA ILE A 1148 2.07 23.43 -25.12
C ILE A 1148 0.76 22.87 -24.57
N VAL A 1149 0.47 23.10 -23.28
CA VAL A 1149 -0.78 22.64 -22.63
C VAL A 1149 -1.53 23.79 -21.96
N ALA A 1150 -2.83 23.88 -22.21
CA ALA A 1150 -3.73 24.86 -21.62
C ALA A 1150 -4.89 24.17 -20.89
N PHE A 1151 -5.24 24.62 -19.69
CA PHE A 1151 -6.23 23.95 -18.83
C PHE A 1151 -6.91 24.90 -17.83
N VAL A 1152 -8.05 24.47 -17.28
CA VAL A 1152 -8.68 25.11 -16.11
C VAL A 1152 -8.14 24.45 -14.84
N ARG A 1153 -7.97 25.23 -13.76
CA ARG A 1153 -7.65 24.68 -12.44
C ARG A 1153 -8.93 24.25 -11.75
N ASP A 1154 -8.94 23.00 -11.28
CA ASP A 1154 -9.91 22.46 -10.34
C ASP A 1154 -9.58 22.91 -8.88
#